data_AF-A0A7C0YY14-F1
#
_entry.id   AF-A0A7C0YY14-F1
#
_cell.length_a   1.000
_cell.length_b   1.000
_cell.length_c   1.000
_cell.angle_alpha   90.00
_cell.angle_beta   90.00
_cell.angle_gamma   90.00
#
_symmetry.space_group_name_H-M   'P 1'
#
loop_
_entity.id
_entity.type
_entity.pdbx_description
1 polymer ?
#
loop_
_entity_poly.entity_id
_entity_poly.type
_entity_poly.pdbx_seq_one_letter_code
_entity_poly.pdbx_strand_id
1 'polypeptide(L)'
;MQNRKIYIVLCIFALFVLAAFQSVIAVELPRERTVYIAISGRIKDPTNFNLYAPGVSRSSTGLHQFIYEYFFYINFETGEYIPWLAERYEYSPDFKSITVYLRKGVEWSDGVPFTADDVVFTYNLLINTAPKMIWSSEVAKYVDSVEKIDDYTVKINLKHANPRFHLIREAFPVVRVWGGLTILPKHIWEKVEDPVKFKNNPPIGTGPYRLLSASETTIIYERRDDWWATELWGIRPAPKYVVMQYVGPEESVAAKLEANEIDTPFIGILSLGTFKAVAKRNPDVRAWHKDEPYAWLDPCPRAFMVQNAKYPWSLKEVRRAISYMIDRDAIAEFAYERSTQPSWGVFPYYGGLKPYFDAIQDLIEKYKPTEYNLKKAEEILTGLGFKKGPDGVWVTPNGTRLEMEYLVNGDSAEEMRVATVVADQLRAGGIDVKLKVLTGPVQADTRLRGEWDIVYQCFCPGDSDPYDNLELFHSKFYVPLGERAPWYERNTFRYKNPKYDEVVDELARTPPSDLEKCVELFRKAMEILFEDLPVIPGMQAPALVPFNYHYWENWPSAENPWNMPVSWWATFNLVLNGYLSPKTGEWVGGIKPTKIDYVTVVFSKDTPKFRGIDLTWYGPFKAGETAEIPLDDAEFWIAKGYARRT
;
A
#
# COMPACT_ATOMS: atom_id res chain seq x y z
N MET A 1 -74.41 36.35 47.84
CA MET A 1 -73.35 36.87 48.72
C MET A 1 -72.19 35.89 48.72
N GLN A 2 -71.03 36.33 48.24
CA GLN A 2 -69.68 35.94 48.68
C GLN A 2 -69.26 34.45 48.79
N ASN A 3 -68.04 34.21 48.25
CA ASN A 3 -67.07 33.16 48.63
C ASN A 3 -67.33 31.75 48.07
N ARG A 4 -66.37 30.98 47.54
CA ARG A 4 -64.92 31.13 47.28
C ARG A 4 -64.48 29.86 46.50
N LYS A 5 -63.37 29.97 45.74
CA LYS A 5 -62.43 28.92 45.26
C LYS A 5 -62.71 28.24 43.90
N ILE A 6 -61.96 28.75 42.92
CA ILE A 6 -61.55 28.07 41.68
C ILE A 6 -60.48 27.03 42.05
N TYR A 7 -60.64 25.78 41.62
CA TYR A 7 -59.61 24.76 41.61
C TYR A 7 -58.87 24.81 40.27
N ILE A 8 -57.57 25.10 40.30
CA ILE A 8 -56.65 24.88 39.18
C ILE A 8 -56.14 23.43 39.32
N VAL A 9 -56.41 22.61 38.31
CA VAL A 9 -55.86 21.26 38.18
C VAL A 9 -54.39 21.39 37.77
N LEU A 10 -53.48 21.10 38.71
CA LEU A 10 -52.05 20.91 38.46
C LEU A 10 -51.82 19.44 38.12
N CYS A 11 -51.62 19.13 36.83
CA CYS A 11 -51.07 17.84 36.42
C CYS A 11 -49.56 17.85 36.69
N ILE A 12 -49.15 17.24 37.80
CA ILE A 12 -47.77 16.83 38.06
C ILE A 12 -47.52 15.57 37.22
N PHE A 13 -46.95 15.74 36.03
CA PHE A 13 -46.28 14.65 35.32
C PHE A 13 -44.82 14.65 35.78
N ALA A 14 -44.51 13.77 36.74
CA ALA A 14 -43.15 13.51 37.15
C ALA A 14 -42.39 12.86 35.98
N LEU A 15 -41.32 13.52 35.55
CA LEU A 15 -40.28 12.98 34.68
C LEU A 15 -39.70 11.71 35.30
N PHE A 16 -39.83 10.59 34.60
CA PHE A 16 -38.84 9.52 34.59
C PHE A 16 -38.77 8.97 33.17
N VAL A 17 -38.15 9.75 32.26
CA VAL A 17 -37.57 9.16 31.05
C VAL A 17 -36.27 8.51 31.52
N LEU A 18 -36.32 7.20 31.74
CA LEU A 18 -35.11 6.37 31.74
C LEU A 18 -34.52 6.47 30.32
N ALA A 19 -33.65 7.45 30.11
CA ALA A 19 -32.68 7.38 29.05
C ALA A 19 -31.75 6.22 29.43
N ALA A 20 -32.01 5.05 28.86
CA ALA A 20 -31.03 3.98 28.83
C ALA A 20 -29.84 4.49 28.00
N PHE A 21 -28.89 5.15 28.66
CA PHE A 21 -27.53 5.20 28.19
C PHE A 21 -27.08 3.74 28.12
N GLN A 22 -27.13 3.14 26.92
CA GLN A 22 -26.28 2.00 26.64
C GLN A 22 -24.86 2.52 26.76
N SER A 23 -24.28 2.37 27.95
CA SER A 23 -22.84 2.38 28.14
C SER A 23 -22.29 1.35 27.15
N VAL A 24 -21.59 1.81 26.11
CA VAL A 24 -20.76 0.95 25.28
C VAL A 24 -19.79 0.28 26.26
N ILE A 25 -20.02 -1.00 26.56
CA ILE A 25 -19.08 -1.77 27.37
C ILE A 25 -17.77 -1.75 26.60
N ALA A 26 -16.74 -1.15 27.18
CA ALA A 26 -15.39 -1.26 26.65
C ALA A 26 -15.05 -2.75 26.64
N VAL A 27 -14.86 -3.33 25.45
CA VAL A 27 -14.44 -4.72 25.33
C VAL A 27 -13.00 -4.80 25.80
N GLU A 28 -12.80 -5.29 27.03
CA GLU A 28 -11.46 -5.55 27.54
C GLU A 28 -10.91 -6.82 26.86
N LEU A 29 -9.90 -6.64 26.01
CA LEU A 29 -9.29 -7.73 25.25
C LEU A 29 -8.00 -8.20 25.94
N PRO A 30 -7.71 -9.51 25.95
CA PRO A 30 -6.45 -10.04 26.46
C PRO A 30 -5.28 -9.52 25.62
N ARG A 31 -4.38 -8.74 26.24
CA ARG A 31 -3.28 -8.04 25.54
C ARG A 31 -2.35 -9.02 24.80
N GLU A 32 -2.05 -10.15 25.42
CA GLU A 32 -1.20 -11.22 24.89
C GLU A 32 -1.83 -12.03 23.74
N ARG A 33 -3.14 -11.89 23.50
CA ARG A 33 -3.82 -12.49 22.34
C ARG A 33 -4.30 -11.45 21.32
N THR A 34 -3.89 -10.18 21.47
CA THR A 34 -4.37 -9.06 20.66
C THR A 34 -3.21 -8.33 19.99
N VAL A 35 -3.31 -8.11 18.68
CA VAL A 35 -2.43 -7.21 17.93
C VAL A 35 -3.09 -5.84 17.82
N TYR A 36 -2.40 -4.79 18.27
CA TYR A 36 -2.86 -3.40 18.22
C TYR A 36 -2.08 -2.60 17.16
N ILE A 37 -2.82 -2.05 16.20
CA ILE A 37 -2.29 -1.30 15.06
C ILE A 37 -2.78 0.14 15.15
N ALA A 38 -1.85 1.10 15.22
CA ALA A 38 -2.21 2.52 15.23
C ALA A 38 -2.42 3.04 13.81
N ILE A 39 -3.62 3.56 13.52
CA ILE A 39 -4.00 4.10 12.21
C ILE A 39 -3.83 5.63 12.16
N SER A 40 -3.65 6.18 10.96
CA SER A 40 -3.31 7.60 10.75
C SER A 40 -4.44 8.60 11.05
N GLY A 41 -5.68 8.15 11.23
CA GLY A 41 -6.82 9.06 11.43
C GLY A 41 -8.09 8.35 11.88
N ARG A 42 -9.05 9.14 12.36
CA ARG A 42 -10.38 8.65 12.73
C ARG A 42 -11.13 8.05 11.55
N ILE A 43 -11.94 7.05 11.83
CA ILE A 43 -12.85 6.43 10.87
C ILE A 43 -14.09 7.32 10.75
N LYS A 44 -14.29 7.91 9.56
CA LYS A 44 -15.36 8.89 9.32
C LYS A 44 -16.76 8.30 9.46
N ASP A 45 -16.99 7.10 8.94
CA ASP A 45 -18.23 6.34 9.09
C ASP A 45 -17.87 4.91 9.52
N PRO A 46 -17.88 4.60 10.83
CA PRO A 46 -17.53 3.27 11.33
C PRO A 46 -18.61 2.22 11.05
N THR A 47 -19.71 2.60 10.40
CA THR A 47 -20.76 1.68 9.98
C THR A 47 -20.66 1.29 8.50
N ASN A 48 -19.76 1.91 7.73
CA ASN A 48 -19.62 1.68 6.30
C ASN A 48 -18.39 0.82 5.99
N PHE A 49 -18.64 -0.44 5.66
CA PHE A 49 -17.63 -1.43 5.28
C PHE A 49 -17.70 -1.83 3.80
N ASN A 50 -18.16 -0.91 2.96
CA ASN A 50 -18.14 -1.07 1.51
C ASN A 50 -16.84 -0.48 0.93
N LEU A 51 -15.88 -1.34 0.58
CA LEU A 51 -14.60 -0.93 -0.03
C LEU A 51 -14.73 -0.24 -1.40
N TYR A 52 -15.89 -0.37 -2.02
CA TYR A 52 -16.20 0.24 -3.31
C TYR A 52 -16.99 1.54 -3.20
N ALA A 53 -17.48 1.90 -2.01
CA ALA A 53 -18.13 3.18 -1.77
C ALA A 53 -17.09 4.32 -1.74
N PRO A 54 -17.34 5.43 -2.48
CA PRO A 54 -16.47 6.59 -2.43
C PRO A 54 -16.26 7.13 -1.00
N GLY A 55 -15.01 7.46 -0.66
CA GLY A 55 -14.65 8.06 0.62
C GLY A 55 -14.45 7.08 1.79
N VAL A 56 -14.63 5.77 1.57
CA VAL A 56 -14.29 4.74 2.56
C VAL A 56 -12.79 4.46 2.52
N SER A 57 -12.14 4.46 3.70
CA SER A 57 -10.73 4.09 3.81
C SER A 57 -10.55 2.58 3.66
N ARG A 58 -9.70 2.15 2.72
CA ARG A 58 -9.36 0.73 2.58
C ARG A 58 -8.31 0.27 3.60
N SER A 59 -7.32 1.13 3.89
CA SER A 59 -6.25 0.83 4.85
C SER A 59 -6.70 0.86 6.30
N SER A 60 -7.41 1.92 6.70
CA SER A 60 -7.62 2.22 8.12
C SER A 60 -8.75 1.40 8.73
N THR A 61 -9.57 0.76 7.90
CA THR A 61 -10.68 -0.05 8.38
C THR A 61 -10.22 -1.42 8.84
N GLY A 62 -9.20 -2.03 8.20
CA GLY A 62 -8.79 -3.42 8.43
C GLY A 62 -9.47 -4.41 7.47
N LEU A 63 -10.39 -3.94 6.63
CA LEU A 63 -11.19 -4.78 5.73
C LEU A 63 -10.35 -5.53 4.71
N HIS A 64 -9.46 -4.84 3.99
CA HIS A 64 -8.64 -5.50 2.97
C HIS A 64 -7.50 -6.32 3.58
N GLN A 65 -7.20 -6.15 4.87
CA GLN A 65 -6.16 -6.89 5.57
C GLN A 65 -6.69 -8.19 6.15
N PHE A 66 -7.92 -8.18 6.70
CA PHE A 66 -8.36 -9.25 7.59
C PHE A 66 -9.71 -9.87 7.19
N ILE A 67 -10.54 -9.16 6.42
CA ILE A 67 -11.86 -9.66 5.98
C ILE A 67 -11.81 -10.17 4.55
N TYR A 68 -11.19 -9.41 3.64
CA TYR A 68 -11.11 -9.78 2.23
C TYR A 68 -9.76 -10.40 1.89
N GLU A 69 -9.80 -11.42 1.04
CA GLU A 69 -8.62 -12.04 0.46
C GLU A 69 -8.65 -11.88 -1.06
N TYR A 70 -7.52 -12.20 -1.69
CA TYR A 70 -7.27 -11.92 -3.10
C TYR A 70 -6.85 -13.20 -3.83
N PHE A 71 -6.91 -13.19 -5.17
CA PHE A 71 -6.44 -14.34 -5.95
C PHE A 71 -4.96 -14.58 -5.72
N PHE A 72 -4.17 -13.50 -5.72
CA PHE A 72 -2.72 -13.55 -5.58
C PHE A 72 -2.20 -12.38 -4.75
N TYR A 73 -1.05 -12.59 -4.12
CA TYR A 73 -0.29 -11.55 -3.42
C TYR A 73 1.13 -11.49 -3.99
N ILE A 74 1.68 -10.30 -4.20
CA ILE A 74 3.10 -10.15 -4.52
C ILE A 74 3.87 -9.87 -3.24
N ASN A 75 4.93 -10.64 -3.00
CA ASN A 75 5.91 -10.36 -1.97
C ASN A 75 7.14 -9.69 -2.58
N PHE A 76 7.36 -8.40 -2.27
CA PHE A 76 8.47 -7.64 -2.84
C PHE A 76 9.84 -8.00 -2.26
N GLU A 77 9.88 -8.56 -1.05
CA GLU A 77 11.14 -9.00 -0.44
C GLU A 77 11.67 -10.26 -1.13
N THR A 78 10.78 -11.21 -1.41
CA THR A 78 11.17 -12.50 -2.01
C THR A 78 10.97 -12.55 -3.53
N GLY A 79 10.26 -11.57 -4.10
CA GLY A 79 9.82 -11.55 -5.50
C GLY A 79 8.83 -12.66 -5.85
N GLU A 80 8.11 -13.19 -4.86
CA GLU A 80 7.15 -14.29 -5.06
C GLU A 80 5.76 -13.79 -5.41
N TYR A 81 5.13 -14.45 -6.40
CA TYR A 81 3.72 -14.27 -6.75
C TYR A 81 2.91 -15.40 -6.12
N ILE A 82 2.32 -15.14 -4.95
CA ILE A 82 1.77 -16.13 -4.02
C ILE A 82 0.31 -16.42 -4.40
N PRO A 83 -0.04 -17.65 -4.84
CA PRO A 83 -1.41 -18.07 -5.06
C PRO A 83 -2.19 -18.19 -3.75
N TRP A 84 -3.37 -17.57 -3.68
CA TRP A 84 -4.23 -17.58 -2.50
C TRP A 84 -5.63 -18.05 -2.89
N LEU A 85 -6.61 -17.18 -3.16
CA LEU A 85 -7.95 -17.61 -3.58
C LEU A 85 -8.00 -18.23 -4.98
N ALA A 86 -6.95 -18.04 -5.79
CA ALA A 86 -6.75 -18.75 -7.04
C ALA A 86 -5.45 -19.56 -6.98
N GLU A 87 -5.41 -20.67 -7.72
CA GLU A 87 -4.23 -21.53 -7.80
C GLU A 87 -3.29 -21.08 -8.92
N ARG A 88 -3.83 -20.60 -10.03
CA ARG A 88 -3.09 -20.17 -11.21
C ARG A 88 -4.00 -19.42 -12.19
N TYR A 89 -3.39 -18.81 -13.21
CA TYR A 89 -4.07 -18.26 -14.37
C TYR A 89 -3.33 -18.63 -15.66
N GLU A 90 -4.02 -18.53 -16.81
CA GLU A 90 -3.47 -18.74 -18.15
C GLU A 90 -3.97 -17.66 -19.10
N TYR A 91 -3.06 -17.09 -19.90
CA TYR A 91 -3.42 -16.18 -20.98
C TYR A 91 -3.77 -16.95 -22.25
N SER A 92 -4.74 -16.44 -23.03
CA SER A 92 -4.87 -16.86 -24.43
C SER A 92 -3.64 -16.43 -25.23
N PRO A 93 -3.27 -17.15 -26.32
CA PRO A 93 -2.09 -16.82 -27.13
C PRO A 93 -2.07 -15.39 -27.70
N ASP A 94 -3.24 -14.77 -27.88
CA ASP A 94 -3.40 -13.39 -28.36
C ASP A 94 -3.53 -12.34 -27.23
N PHE A 95 -3.41 -12.76 -25.97
CA PHE A 95 -3.59 -11.96 -24.76
C PHE A 95 -4.93 -11.23 -24.66
N LYS A 96 -5.97 -11.69 -25.37
CA LYS A 96 -7.33 -11.13 -25.30
C LYS A 96 -8.21 -11.78 -24.24
N SER A 97 -7.74 -12.80 -23.55
CA SER A 97 -8.42 -13.37 -22.40
C SER A 97 -7.44 -13.96 -21.40
N ILE A 98 -7.89 -14.04 -20.16
CA ILE A 98 -7.20 -14.72 -19.07
C ILE A 98 -8.18 -15.68 -18.40
N THR A 99 -7.79 -16.94 -18.27
CA THR A 99 -8.53 -17.97 -17.55
C THR A 99 -7.92 -18.14 -16.16
N VAL A 100 -8.75 -17.99 -15.12
CA VAL A 100 -8.35 -18.10 -13.71
C VAL A 100 -8.95 -19.37 -13.12
N TYR A 101 -8.11 -20.13 -12.42
CA TYR A 101 -8.49 -21.36 -11.73
C TYR A 101 -8.56 -21.08 -10.23
N LEU A 102 -9.76 -21.06 -9.68
CA LEU A 102 -10.06 -20.76 -8.29
C LEU A 102 -9.70 -21.94 -7.39
N ARG A 103 -9.29 -21.64 -6.16
CA ARG A 103 -9.03 -22.66 -5.16
C ARG A 103 -10.35 -23.29 -4.70
N LYS A 104 -10.36 -24.62 -4.61
CA LYS A 104 -11.49 -25.39 -4.08
C LYS A 104 -11.48 -25.41 -2.55
N GLY A 105 -12.65 -25.49 -1.95
CA GLY A 105 -12.82 -25.56 -0.50
C GLY A 105 -12.70 -24.21 0.22
N VAL A 106 -12.74 -23.10 -0.52
CA VAL A 106 -12.84 -21.75 0.06
C VAL A 106 -14.31 -21.47 0.38
N GLU A 107 -14.55 -20.91 1.56
CA GLU A 107 -15.88 -20.50 2.02
C GLU A 107 -15.85 -19.05 2.51
N TRP A 108 -16.95 -18.35 2.25
CA TRP A 108 -17.28 -17.07 2.87
C TRP A 108 -17.49 -17.24 4.38
N SER A 109 -17.45 -16.14 5.12
CA SER A 109 -17.58 -16.16 6.58
C SER A 109 -18.93 -16.60 7.13
N ASP A 110 -19.92 -16.79 6.26
CA ASP A 110 -21.23 -17.37 6.58
C ASP A 110 -21.38 -18.83 6.12
N GLY A 111 -20.28 -19.47 5.67
CA GLY A 111 -20.23 -20.86 5.23
C GLY A 111 -20.70 -21.09 3.79
N VAL A 112 -21.05 -20.04 3.04
CA VAL A 112 -21.37 -20.18 1.62
C VAL A 112 -20.08 -20.43 0.82
N PRO A 113 -20.03 -21.41 -0.09
CA PRO A 113 -18.84 -21.64 -0.92
C PRO A 113 -18.47 -20.43 -1.79
N PHE A 114 -17.18 -20.12 -1.85
CA PHE A 114 -16.62 -19.13 -2.78
C PHE A 114 -16.43 -19.76 -4.15
N THR A 115 -17.04 -19.19 -5.19
CA THR A 115 -17.07 -19.80 -6.53
C THR A 115 -16.94 -18.79 -7.67
N ALA A 116 -16.85 -19.31 -8.89
CA ALA A 116 -16.88 -18.53 -10.13
C ALA A 116 -18.08 -17.58 -10.23
N ASP A 117 -19.21 -17.92 -9.60
CA ASP A 117 -20.39 -17.05 -9.55
C ASP A 117 -20.11 -15.71 -8.86
N ASP A 118 -19.33 -15.71 -7.77
CA ASP A 118 -18.95 -14.49 -7.05
C ASP A 118 -18.07 -13.57 -7.90
N VAL A 119 -17.15 -14.19 -8.67
CA VAL A 119 -16.25 -13.48 -9.57
C VAL A 119 -17.04 -12.83 -10.72
N VAL A 120 -17.83 -13.63 -11.43
CA VAL A 120 -18.68 -13.14 -12.54
C VAL A 120 -19.62 -12.03 -12.05
N PHE A 121 -20.26 -12.24 -10.89
CA PHE A 121 -21.12 -11.23 -10.28
C PHE A 121 -20.38 -9.92 -10.02
N THR A 122 -19.21 -9.98 -9.37
CA THR A 122 -18.43 -8.79 -9.00
C THR A 122 -18.02 -7.99 -10.23
N TYR A 123 -17.50 -8.65 -11.26
CA TYR A 123 -17.11 -7.97 -12.50
C TYR A 123 -18.30 -7.32 -13.20
N ASN A 124 -19.43 -8.02 -13.30
CA ASN A 124 -20.64 -7.46 -13.90
C ASN A 124 -21.19 -6.28 -13.10
N LEU A 125 -21.17 -6.36 -11.76
CA LEU A 125 -21.56 -5.25 -10.89
C LEU A 125 -20.71 -4.00 -11.14
N LEU A 126 -19.39 -4.15 -11.22
CA LEU A 126 -18.47 -3.04 -11.44
C LEU A 126 -18.63 -2.44 -12.85
N ILE A 127 -18.78 -3.28 -13.89
CA ILE A 127 -19.05 -2.80 -15.25
C ILE A 127 -20.35 -2.00 -15.30
N ASN A 128 -21.43 -2.52 -14.70
CA ASN A 128 -22.76 -1.90 -14.74
C ASN A 128 -22.86 -0.63 -13.90
N THR A 129 -21.99 -0.45 -12.90
CA THR A 129 -21.99 0.72 -12.01
C THR A 129 -20.98 1.78 -12.39
N ALA A 130 -20.15 1.55 -13.42
CA ALA A 130 -19.14 2.52 -13.85
C ALA A 130 -19.76 3.89 -14.24
N PRO A 131 -19.19 5.04 -13.80
CA PRO A 131 -17.96 5.21 -13.00
C PRO A 131 -18.22 5.40 -11.49
N LYS A 132 -19.36 4.94 -10.95
CA LYS A 132 -19.85 5.33 -9.61
C LYS A 132 -19.11 4.65 -8.45
N MET A 133 -18.74 3.38 -8.61
CA MET A 133 -18.02 2.62 -7.58
C MET A 133 -16.50 2.76 -7.78
N ILE A 134 -15.72 2.72 -6.71
CA ILE A 134 -14.26 2.74 -6.81
C ILE A 134 -13.80 1.61 -7.75
N TRP A 135 -12.87 1.89 -8.66
CA TRP A 135 -12.34 0.95 -9.68
C TRP A 135 -13.31 0.43 -10.75
N SER A 136 -14.58 0.82 -10.70
CA SER A 136 -15.56 0.43 -11.74
C SER A 136 -15.13 0.91 -13.13
N SER A 137 -14.55 2.10 -13.23
CA SER A 137 -14.01 2.66 -14.48
C SER A 137 -12.84 1.84 -15.02
N GLU A 138 -11.92 1.42 -14.16
CA GLU A 138 -10.76 0.60 -14.52
C GLU A 138 -11.20 -0.79 -15.01
N VAL A 139 -12.12 -1.43 -14.30
CA VAL A 139 -12.69 -2.72 -14.76
C VAL A 139 -13.38 -2.53 -16.11
N ALA A 140 -14.26 -1.54 -16.26
CA ALA A 140 -14.97 -1.27 -17.52
C ALA A 140 -14.04 -0.86 -18.67
N LYS A 141 -12.84 -0.33 -18.37
CA LYS A 141 -11.82 0.01 -19.37
C LYS A 141 -11.14 -1.23 -19.95
N TYR A 142 -10.84 -2.24 -19.12
CA TYR A 142 -10.03 -3.39 -19.54
C TYR A 142 -10.85 -4.64 -19.86
N VAL A 143 -11.96 -4.87 -19.16
CA VAL A 143 -12.75 -6.10 -19.24
C VAL A 143 -13.92 -5.92 -20.20
N ASP A 144 -14.07 -6.86 -21.13
CA ASP A 144 -15.19 -6.95 -22.07
C ASP A 144 -16.33 -7.80 -21.49
N SER A 145 -16.02 -8.99 -21.01
CA SER A 145 -16.97 -9.92 -20.41
C SER A 145 -16.27 -10.91 -19.48
N VAL A 146 -17.03 -11.51 -18.56
CA VAL A 146 -16.53 -12.56 -17.66
C VAL A 146 -17.46 -13.76 -17.72
N GLU A 147 -16.92 -14.91 -18.07
CA GLU A 147 -17.62 -16.16 -18.30
C GLU A 147 -17.31 -17.16 -17.17
N LYS A 148 -18.36 -17.79 -16.64
CA LYS A 148 -18.25 -18.99 -15.82
C LYS A 148 -18.04 -20.19 -16.75
N ILE A 149 -16.89 -20.86 -16.65
CA ILE A 149 -16.64 -22.12 -17.36
C ILE A 149 -17.15 -23.30 -16.52
N ASP A 150 -16.82 -23.29 -15.23
CA ASP A 150 -17.35 -24.19 -14.19
C ASP A 150 -17.32 -23.47 -12.83
N ASP A 151 -17.65 -24.15 -11.73
CA ASP A 151 -17.69 -23.54 -10.39
C ASP A 151 -16.37 -22.97 -9.89
N TYR A 152 -15.23 -23.40 -10.45
CA TYR A 152 -13.88 -23.00 -10.04
C TYR A 152 -13.02 -22.52 -11.21
N THR A 153 -13.60 -22.28 -12.38
CA THR A 153 -12.89 -21.78 -13.56
C THR A 153 -13.63 -20.59 -14.16
N VAL A 154 -12.95 -19.45 -14.23
CA VAL A 154 -13.49 -18.19 -14.76
C VAL A 154 -12.65 -17.75 -15.95
N LYS A 155 -13.28 -17.33 -17.03
CA LYS A 155 -12.59 -16.70 -18.16
C LYS A 155 -12.96 -15.22 -18.22
N ILE A 156 -11.96 -14.36 -18.15
CA ILE A 156 -12.10 -12.90 -18.30
C ILE A 156 -11.66 -12.54 -19.71
N ASN A 157 -12.60 -12.07 -20.53
CA ASN A 157 -12.30 -11.55 -21.87
C ASN A 157 -11.95 -10.05 -21.75
N LEU A 158 -10.90 -9.65 -22.46
CA LEU A 158 -10.34 -8.31 -22.42
C LEU A 158 -10.74 -7.52 -23.67
N LYS A 159 -10.97 -6.22 -23.53
CA LYS A 159 -11.31 -5.34 -24.67
C LYS A 159 -10.18 -5.22 -25.69
N HIS A 160 -8.95 -5.33 -25.21
CA HIS A 160 -7.74 -5.26 -26.02
C HIS A 160 -6.74 -6.31 -25.53
N ALA A 161 -5.85 -6.75 -26.41
CA ALA A 161 -4.74 -7.61 -26.03
C ALA A 161 -3.91 -6.92 -24.94
N ASN A 162 -3.73 -7.59 -23.79
CA ASN A 162 -2.99 -7.04 -22.66
C ASN A 162 -2.23 -8.15 -21.90
N PRO A 163 -0.93 -8.33 -22.18
CA PRO A 163 -0.14 -9.37 -21.52
C PRO A 163 0.22 -9.05 -20.06
N ARG A 164 -0.18 -7.88 -19.54
CA ARG A 164 0.04 -7.42 -18.15
C ARG A 164 -1.26 -7.24 -17.36
N PHE A 165 -2.40 -7.69 -17.87
CA PHE A 165 -3.68 -7.53 -17.15
C PHE A 165 -3.64 -8.03 -15.69
N HIS A 166 -2.93 -9.13 -15.42
CA HIS A 166 -2.74 -9.69 -14.07
C HIS A 166 -1.94 -8.80 -13.11
N LEU A 167 -1.34 -7.71 -13.59
CA LEU A 167 -0.61 -6.71 -12.80
C LEU A 167 -1.46 -5.44 -12.54
N ILE A 168 -2.65 -5.32 -13.14
CA ILE A 168 -3.53 -4.16 -12.93
C ILE A 168 -4.37 -4.41 -11.68
N ARG A 169 -3.87 -4.02 -10.51
CA ARG A 169 -4.53 -4.27 -9.22
C ARG A 169 -5.96 -3.72 -9.13
N GLU A 170 -6.28 -2.66 -9.89
CA GLU A 170 -7.62 -2.07 -9.95
C GLU A 170 -8.61 -2.87 -10.81
N ALA A 171 -8.13 -3.83 -11.62
CA ALA A 171 -8.98 -4.63 -12.53
C ALA A 171 -8.77 -6.15 -12.40
N PHE A 172 -7.75 -6.59 -11.69
CA PHE A 172 -7.45 -7.99 -11.39
C PHE A 172 -7.25 -8.18 -9.88
N PRO A 173 -7.78 -9.25 -9.24
CA PRO A 173 -7.65 -9.51 -7.80
C PRO A 173 -6.24 -9.91 -7.34
N VAL A 174 -5.24 -9.10 -7.65
CA VAL A 174 -3.86 -9.22 -7.17
C VAL A 174 -3.56 -8.12 -6.17
N VAL A 175 -2.91 -8.46 -5.06
CA VAL A 175 -2.32 -7.45 -4.17
C VAL A 175 -0.91 -7.13 -4.66
N ARG A 176 -0.74 -5.88 -5.13
CA ARG A 176 0.56 -5.25 -5.40
C ARG A 176 0.86 -4.27 -4.26
N VAL A 177 1.11 -3.01 -4.59
CA VAL A 177 1.10 -1.91 -3.61
C VAL A 177 -0.32 -1.76 -3.04
N TRP A 178 -0.44 -1.57 -1.72
CA TRP A 178 -1.69 -1.27 -1.00
C TRP A 178 -2.76 -2.37 -0.95
N GLY A 179 -3.31 -2.79 -2.09
CA GLY A 179 -4.44 -3.73 -2.17
C GLY A 179 -4.68 -4.19 -3.61
N GLY A 180 -5.81 -4.86 -3.83
CA GLY A 180 -6.25 -5.33 -5.16
C GLY A 180 -7.77 -5.32 -5.31
N LEU A 181 -8.27 -5.66 -6.49
CA LEU A 181 -9.70 -5.85 -6.79
C LEU A 181 -10.31 -6.88 -5.85
N THR A 182 -11.35 -6.50 -5.12
CA THR A 182 -11.99 -7.35 -4.11
C THR A 182 -13.19 -8.08 -4.70
N ILE A 183 -13.20 -9.41 -4.65
CA ILE A 183 -14.39 -10.19 -5.02
C ILE A 183 -15.44 -10.08 -3.91
N LEU A 184 -16.71 -9.93 -4.29
CA LEU A 184 -17.84 -9.74 -3.39
C LEU A 184 -18.74 -10.98 -3.34
N PRO A 185 -19.36 -11.30 -2.19
CA PRO A 185 -20.28 -12.42 -2.06
C PRO A 185 -21.57 -12.16 -2.83
N LYS A 186 -21.77 -12.86 -3.95
CA LYS A 186 -22.95 -12.70 -4.82
C LYS A 186 -24.25 -12.82 -4.03
N HIS A 187 -24.36 -13.82 -3.16
CA HIS A 187 -25.58 -14.14 -2.40
C HIS A 187 -26.03 -13.03 -1.43
N ILE A 188 -25.13 -12.09 -1.12
CA ILE A 188 -25.44 -10.87 -0.34
C ILE A 188 -25.76 -9.72 -1.28
N TRP A 189 -24.87 -9.47 -2.24
CA TRP A 189 -24.89 -8.24 -3.05
C TRP A 189 -25.92 -8.28 -4.18
N GLU A 190 -26.35 -9.43 -4.65
CA GLU A 190 -27.39 -9.54 -5.69
C GLU A 190 -28.76 -9.03 -5.22
N LYS A 191 -28.97 -8.96 -3.90
CA LYS A 191 -30.21 -8.48 -3.25
C LYS A 191 -30.17 -6.98 -2.95
N VAL A 192 -29.06 -6.30 -3.27
CA VAL A 192 -28.83 -4.89 -2.94
C VAL A 192 -29.36 -4.01 -4.07
N GLU A 193 -30.30 -3.12 -3.74
CA GLU A 193 -30.87 -2.17 -4.72
C GLU A 193 -29.87 -1.09 -5.16
N ASP A 194 -29.14 -0.49 -4.21
CA ASP A 194 -28.15 0.57 -4.45
C ASP A 194 -26.78 0.16 -3.91
N PRO A 195 -25.92 -0.47 -4.74
CA PRO A 195 -24.61 -0.98 -4.32
C PRO A 195 -23.64 0.12 -3.90
N VAL A 196 -23.88 1.37 -4.29
CA VAL A 196 -23.04 2.52 -3.89
C VAL A 196 -23.35 2.95 -2.46
N LYS A 197 -24.62 2.81 -2.02
CA LYS A 197 -25.06 3.18 -0.66
C LYS A 197 -25.06 2.03 0.32
N PHE A 198 -25.00 0.79 -0.16
CA PHE A 198 -24.95 -0.38 0.71
C PHE A 198 -23.71 -0.31 1.60
N LYS A 199 -23.94 -0.35 2.92
CA LYS A 199 -22.87 -0.23 3.91
C LYS A 199 -22.13 -1.54 4.18
N ASN A 200 -22.67 -2.68 3.75
CA ASN A 200 -22.06 -3.99 3.97
C ASN A 200 -21.69 -4.25 5.45
N ASN A 201 -22.64 -4.02 6.36
CA ASN A 201 -22.42 -4.10 7.81
C ASN A 201 -23.41 -5.08 8.47
N PRO A 202 -22.95 -6.21 9.05
CA PRO A 202 -21.54 -6.64 9.14
C PRO A 202 -20.96 -7.06 7.77
N PRO A 203 -19.65 -6.92 7.56
CA PRO A 203 -19.02 -7.33 6.31
C PRO A 203 -18.84 -8.86 6.25
N ILE A 204 -19.13 -9.44 5.09
CA ILE A 204 -18.87 -10.85 4.77
C ILE A 204 -17.65 -10.93 3.85
N GLY A 205 -16.70 -11.79 4.21
CA GLY A 205 -15.42 -11.99 3.53
C GLY A 205 -14.93 -13.43 3.64
N THR A 206 -13.87 -13.77 2.91
CA THR A 206 -13.24 -15.11 2.98
C THR A 206 -12.13 -15.18 4.03
N GLY A 207 -11.68 -14.03 4.53
CA GLY A 207 -10.51 -13.89 5.38
C GLY A 207 -10.60 -14.48 6.79
N PRO A 208 -9.46 -14.47 7.50
CA PRO A 208 -9.32 -15.16 8.78
C PRO A 208 -9.93 -14.45 9.97
N TYR A 209 -10.56 -13.28 9.79
CA TYR A 209 -11.21 -12.55 10.88
C TYR A 209 -12.65 -12.17 10.52
N ARG A 210 -13.41 -11.80 11.55
CA ARG A 210 -14.75 -11.20 11.46
C ARG A 210 -14.82 -9.94 12.32
N LEU A 211 -15.68 -9.01 11.92
CA LEU A 211 -15.91 -7.78 12.67
C LEU A 211 -16.54 -8.08 14.03
N LEU A 212 -15.92 -7.62 15.12
CA LEU A 212 -16.48 -7.70 16.47
C LEU A 212 -17.15 -6.38 16.88
N SER A 213 -16.48 -5.24 16.67
CA SER A 213 -17.05 -3.92 16.93
C SER A 213 -16.34 -2.83 16.13
N ALA A 214 -17.02 -1.69 15.95
CA ALA A 214 -16.46 -0.52 15.27
C ALA A 214 -16.98 0.79 15.87
N SER A 215 -16.08 1.76 15.99
CA SER A 215 -16.31 3.14 16.40
C SER A 215 -15.43 4.08 15.58
N GLU A 216 -15.59 5.38 15.75
CA GLU A 216 -14.76 6.38 15.05
C GLU A 216 -13.26 6.26 15.36
N THR A 217 -12.89 5.63 16.49
CA THR A 217 -11.50 5.51 16.93
C THR A 217 -10.97 4.09 16.94
N THR A 218 -11.83 3.08 16.84
CA THR A 218 -11.42 1.68 17.04
C THR A 218 -12.27 0.73 16.21
N ILE A 219 -11.63 -0.20 15.50
CA ILE A 219 -12.27 -1.38 14.91
C ILE A 219 -11.60 -2.62 15.47
N ILE A 220 -12.40 -3.54 15.98
CA ILE A 220 -11.96 -4.78 16.60
C ILE A 220 -12.39 -5.95 15.73
N TYR A 221 -11.43 -6.81 15.44
CA TYR A 221 -11.61 -8.05 14.69
C TYR A 221 -11.34 -9.25 15.59
N GLU A 222 -12.17 -10.29 15.46
CA GLU A 222 -11.96 -11.59 16.12
C GLU A 222 -11.61 -12.65 15.08
N ARG A 223 -10.63 -13.50 15.41
CA ARG A 223 -10.18 -14.60 14.58
C ARG A 223 -11.32 -15.59 14.31
N ARG A 224 -11.39 -16.06 13.08
CA ARG A 224 -12.27 -17.14 12.63
C ARG A 224 -11.54 -18.47 12.72
N ASP A 225 -11.92 -19.26 13.71
CA ASP A 225 -11.46 -20.65 13.82
C ASP A 225 -12.12 -21.57 12.76
N ASP A 226 -13.18 -21.09 12.11
CA ASP A 226 -13.86 -21.72 10.95
C ASP A 226 -13.38 -21.20 9.60
N TRP A 227 -12.21 -20.56 9.55
CA TRP A 227 -11.60 -20.10 8.30
C TRP A 227 -11.23 -21.27 7.39
N TRP A 228 -11.47 -21.12 6.09
CA TRP A 228 -11.27 -22.19 5.10
C TRP A 228 -9.84 -22.75 5.09
N ALA A 229 -8.83 -21.91 5.33
CA ALA A 229 -7.43 -22.35 5.36
C ALA A 229 -7.05 -23.07 6.67
N THR A 230 -7.84 -22.92 7.75
CA THR A 230 -7.70 -23.78 8.94
C THR A 230 -8.00 -25.22 8.57
N GLU A 231 -9.07 -25.47 7.84
CA GLU A 231 -9.45 -26.83 7.40
C GLU A 231 -8.57 -27.31 6.24
N LEU A 232 -8.25 -26.45 5.27
CA LEU A 232 -7.50 -26.86 4.06
C LEU A 232 -6.00 -27.00 4.30
N TRP A 233 -5.40 -26.10 5.08
CA TRP A 233 -3.95 -26.03 5.28
C TRP A 233 -3.52 -26.32 6.72
N GLY A 234 -4.46 -26.47 7.66
CA GLY A 234 -4.13 -26.62 9.07
C GLY A 234 -3.50 -25.36 9.66
N ILE A 235 -3.74 -24.18 9.09
CA ILE A 235 -3.13 -22.92 9.53
C ILE A 235 -4.17 -22.06 10.24
N ARG A 236 -3.78 -21.48 11.37
CA ARG A 236 -4.60 -20.53 12.13
C ARG A 236 -3.78 -19.31 12.54
N PRO A 237 -4.27 -18.08 12.37
CA PRO A 237 -3.57 -16.90 12.85
C PRO A 237 -3.30 -16.98 14.35
N ALA A 238 -2.10 -16.62 14.80
CA ALA A 238 -1.80 -16.60 16.22
C ALA A 238 -2.60 -15.53 17.01
N PRO A 239 -2.79 -14.29 16.51
CA PRO A 239 -3.63 -13.31 17.18
C PRO A 239 -5.11 -13.70 17.17
N LYS A 240 -5.70 -13.83 18.34
CA LYS A 240 -7.15 -14.02 18.48
C LYS A 240 -7.91 -12.74 18.14
N TYR A 241 -7.33 -11.58 18.45
CA TYR A 241 -7.91 -10.29 18.13
C TYR A 241 -6.92 -9.40 17.38
N VAL A 242 -7.45 -8.58 16.47
CA VAL A 242 -6.70 -7.49 15.84
C VAL A 242 -7.49 -6.19 16.03
N VAL A 243 -6.81 -5.14 16.48
CA VAL A 243 -7.40 -3.85 16.79
C VAL A 243 -6.76 -2.78 15.92
N MET A 244 -7.57 -2.16 15.07
CA MET A 244 -7.20 -0.96 14.30
C MET A 244 -7.65 0.26 15.10
N GLN A 245 -6.73 1.10 15.59
CA GLN A 245 -7.10 2.21 16.48
C GLN A 245 -6.43 3.53 16.14
N TYR A 246 -7.20 4.62 16.18
CA TYR A 246 -6.67 5.96 16.12
C TYR A 246 -6.24 6.39 17.53
N VAL A 247 -4.93 6.53 17.73
CA VAL A 247 -4.33 6.85 19.03
C VAL A 247 -4.25 8.36 19.28
N GLY A 248 -4.19 9.17 18.22
CA GLY A 248 -3.99 10.62 18.32
C GLY A 248 -2.67 11.06 17.66
N PRO A 249 -2.04 12.13 18.15
CA PRO A 249 -0.79 12.66 17.60
C PRO A 249 0.41 11.74 17.88
N GLU A 250 1.55 12.05 17.25
CA GLU A 250 2.80 11.28 17.31
C GLU A 250 3.23 10.96 18.75
N GLU A 251 3.11 11.90 19.68
CA GLU A 251 3.54 11.75 21.08
C GLU A 251 2.71 10.70 21.82
N SER A 252 1.40 10.64 21.56
CA SER A 252 0.52 9.62 22.14
C SER A 252 0.84 8.23 21.61
N VAL A 253 1.16 8.13 20.32
CA VAL A 253 1.58 6.87 19.69
C VAL A 253 2.91 6.42 20.28
N ALA A 254 3.88 7.33 20.41
CA ALA A 254 5.17 7.04 21.02
C ALA A 254 5.04 6.54 22.46
N ALA A 255 4.22 7.20 23.28
CA ALA A 255 3.98 6.80 24.67
C ALA A 255 3.34 5.41 24.77
N LYS A 256 2.35 5.09 23.93
CA LYS A 256 1.74 3.76 23.91
C LYS A 256 2.69 2.68 23.40
N LEU A 257 3.56 3.00 22.45
CA LEU A 257 4.57 2.07 21.95
C LEU A 257 5.63 1.79 23.03
N GLU A 258 6.08 2.82 23.76
CA GLU A 258 6.96 2.70 24.92
C GLU A 258 6.34 1.84 26.02
N ALA A 259 5.04 1.98 26.28
CA ALA A 259 4.29 1.24 27.30
C ALA A 259 3.82 -0.17 26.88
N ASN A 260 4.21 -0.67 25.70
CA ASN A 260 3.74 -1.94 25.13
C ASN A 260 2.21 -2.04 24.90
N GLU A 261 1.52 -0.91 24.76
CA GLU A 261 0.07 -0.85 24.53
C GLU A 261 -0.31 -0.90 23.04
N ILE A 262 0.64 -0.71 22.14
CA ILE A 262 0.48 -0.95 20.68
C ILE A 262 1.63 -1.78 20.14
N ASP A 263 1.37 -2.50 19.06
CA ASP A 263 2.34 -3.38 18.40
C ASP A 263 3.01 -2.71 17.20
N THR A 264 2.28 -1.89 16.44
CA THR A 264 2.84 -1.18 15.29
C THR A 264 2.00 0.03 14.87
N PRO A 265 2.61 1.16 14.46
CA PRO A 265 1.89 2.24 13.80
C PRO A 265 1.92 2.14 12.27
N PHE A 266 1.00 2.83 11.60
CA PHE A 266 1.11 3.08 10.16
C PHE A 266 2.34 3.93 9.83
N ILE A 267 2.80 3.83 8.58
CA ILE A 267 3.85 4.68 8.01
C ILE A 267 3.57 6.17 8.24
N GLY A 268 4.64 6.92 8.53
CA GLY A 268 4.60 8.38 8.62
C GLY A 268 4.01 8.94 9.91
N ILE A 269 3.57 8.09 10.86
CA ILE A 269 3.09 8.54 12.18
C ILE A 269 4.26 8.92 13.10
N LEU A 270 5.35 8.14 13.09
CA LEU A 270 6.54 8.39 13.90
C LEU A 270 7.66 9.02 13.05
N SER A 271 8.27 10.08 13.55
CA SER A 271 9.57 10.57 13.07
C SER A 271 10.71 9.66 13.54
N LEU A 272 11.87 9.75 12.89
CA LEU A 272 13.03 8.95 13.27
C LEU A 272 13.54 9.33 14.66
N GLY A 273 13.62 10.63 14.96
CA GLY A 273 13.99 11.14 16.28
C GLY A 273 13.11 10.57 17.41
N THR A 274 11.80 10.59 17.23
CA THR A 274 10.85 10.02 18.21
C THR A 274 11.02 8.51 18.33
N PHE A 275 11.13 7.78 17.21
CA PHE A 275 11.40 6.34 17.25
C PHE A 275 12.66 6.01 18.04
N LYS A 276 13.78 6.72 17.79
CA LYS A 276 15.04 6.49 18.53
C LYS A 276 14.88 6.74 20.04
N ALA A 277 14.07 7.73 20.42
CA ALA A 277 13.76 7.97 21.83
C ALA A 277 12.95 6.82 22.45
N VAL A 278 11.93 6.31 21.73
CA VAL A 278 11.14 5.14 22.16
C VAL A 278 12.01 3.90 22.26
N ALA A 279 12.76 3.55 21.21
CA ALA A 279 13.61 2.35 21.16
C ALA A 279 14.71 2.35 22.25
N LYS A 280 15.19 3.53 22.65
CA LYS A 280 16.13 3.67 23.78
C LYS A 280 15.49 3.29 25.12
N ARG A 281 14.21 3.59 25.31
CA ARG A 281 13.48 3.33 26.56
C ARG A 281 12.83 1.96 26.58
N ASN A 282 12.45 1.46 25.41
CA ASN A 282 11.86 0.16 25.20
C ASN A 282 12.59 -0.60 24.06
N PRO A 283 13.55 -1.48 24.40
CA PRO A 283 14.33 -2.24 23.41
C PRO A 283 13.51 -3.33 22.68
N ASP A 284 12.28 -3.60 23.10
CA ASP A 284 11.36 -4.48 22.36
C ASP A 284 10.83 -3.79 21.10
N VAL A 285 10.88 -2.46 21.02
CA VAL A 285 10.45 -1.69 19.84
C VAL A 285 11.62 -1.60 18.86
N ARG A 286 11.46 -2.22 17.69
CA ARG A 286 12.51 -2.31 16.67
C ARG A 286 11.98 -1.87 15.32
N ALA A 287 12.81 -1.16 14.55
CA ALA A 287 12.51 -0.82 13.17
C ALA A 287 12.97 -1.92 12.22
N TRP A 288 12.81 -1.70 10.91
CA TRP A 288 13.15 -2.68 9.87
C TRP A 288 14.64 -3.04 9.88
N HIS A 289 15.50 -2.02 9.96
CA HIS A 289 16.93 -2.18 10.26
C HIS A 289 17.21 -1.81 11.72
N LYS A 290 18.19 -2.48 12.32
CA LYS A 290 18.68 -2.18 13.67
C LYS A 290 19.41 -0.85 13.77
N ASP A 291 20.13 -0.50 12.70
CA ASP A 291 20.92 0.72 12.56
C ASP A 291 20.44 1.51 11.33
N GLU A 292 21.08 2.64 11.03
CA GLU A 292 20.78 3.41 9.81
C GLU A 292 20.75 2.48 8.58
N PRO A 293 19.67 2.52 7.77
CA PRO A 293 18.66 3.58 7.68
C PRO A 293 17.41 3.42 8.56
N TYR A 294 17.28 2.37 9.38
CA TYR A 294 16.09 2.00 10.18
C TYR A 294 14.81 1.68 9.39
N ALA A 295 14.58 2.30 8.24
CA ALA A 295 13.35 2.23 7.47
C ALA A 295 13.35 1.11 6.42
N TRP A 296 12.16 0.62 6.08
CA TRP A 296 11.93 -0.24 4.94
C TRP A 296 11.88 0.57 3.64
N LEU A 297 12.17 -0.08 2.51
CA LEU A 297 12.15 0.55 1.19
C LEU A 297 10.73 0.57 0.61
N ASP A 298 10.05 1.72 0.68
CA ASP A 298 8.70 1.91 0.16
C ASP A 298 8.67 1.94 -1.39
N PRO A 299 7.62 1.42 -2.05
CA PRO A 299 7.56 1.25 -3.51
C PRO A 299 7.43 2.58 -4.29
N CYS A 300 7.43 3.72 -3.60
CA CYS A 300 7.17 5.03 -4.19
C CYS A 300 8.40 5.95 -4.24
N PRO A 301 9.50 5.64 -4.95
CA PRO A 301 10.64 6.54 -5.08
C PRO A 301 10.24 7.99 -5.38
N ARG A 302 11.05 8.91 -4.88
CA ARG A 302 10.80 10.33 -5.03
C ARG A 302 11.66 10.92 -6.14
N ALA A 303 11.06 11.79 -6.94
CA ALA A 303 11.77 12.56 -7.95
C ALA A 303 11.25 14.00 -8.00
N PHE A 304 12.11 14.90 -8.48
CA PHE A 304 11.73 16.27 -8.78
C PHE A 304 11.20 16.33 -10.21
N MET A 305 9.90 16.56 -10.34
CA MET A 305 9.29 16.89 -11.62
C MET A 305 9.66 18.32 -11.97
N VAL A 306 10.15 18.54 -13.19
CA VAL A 306 10.48 19.86 -13.74
C VAL A 306 9.62 20.13 -14.95
N GLN A 307 9.18 21.37 -15.16
CA GLN A 307 8.25 21.68 -16.24
C GLN A 307 8.91 21.61 -17.64
N ASN A 308 8.67 20.54 -18.41
CA ASN A 308 9.30 20.31 -19.71
C ASN A 308 8.73 21.19 -20.83
N ALA A 309 7.56 21.81 -20.62
CA ALA A 309 6.92 22.69 -21.61
C ALA A 309 7.12 24.20 -21.34
N LYS A 310 7.93 24.58 -20.34
CA LYS A 310 8.15 25.99 -19.97
C LYS A 310 9.62 26.36 -20.10
N TYR A 311 9.93 27.36 -20.91
CA TYR A 311 11.31 27.89 -21.01
C TYR A 311 11.69 28.63 -19.72
N PRO A 312 12.95 28.49 -19.23
CA PRO A 312 14.06 27.71 -19.77
C PRO A 312 14.12 26.24 -19.30
N TRP A 313 13.19 25.80 -18.45
CA TRP A 313 13.11 24.44 -17.89
C TRP A 313 12.89 23.33 -18.94
N SER A 314 12.36 23.71 -20.11
CA SER A 314 12.19 22.84 -21.27
C SER A 314 13.51 22.37 -21.88
N LEU A 315 14.63 23.07 -21.64
CA LEU A 315 15.96 22.66 -22.10
C LEU A 315 16.51 21.51 -21.24
N LYS A 316 16.89 20.39 -21.86
CA LYS A 316 17.43 19.22 -21.13
C LYS A 316 18.73 19.54 -20.41
N GLU A 317 19.54 20.42 -20.99
CA GLU A 317 20.78 20.93 -20.42
C GLU A 317 20.52 21.72 -19.14
N VAL A 318 19.45 22.52 -19.09
CA VAL A 318 19.06 23.25 -17.86
C VAL A 318 18.58 22.26 -16.79
N ARG A 319 17.80 21.24 -17.14
CA ARG A 319 17.40 20.17 -16.19
C ARG A 319 18.61 19.42 -15.65
N ARG A 320 19.61 19.14 -16.50
CA ARG A 320 20.88 18.54 -16.09
C ARG A 320 21.65 19.45 -15.11
N ALA A 321 21.73 20.76 -15.41
CA ALA A 321 22.37 21.72 -14.53
C ALA A 321 21.68 21.77 -13.15
N ILE A 322 20.34 21.77 -13.11
CA ILE A 322 19.56 21.69 -11.85
C ILE A 322 19.91 20.40 -11.10
N SER A 323 20.00 19.25 -11.76
CA SER A 323 20.37 17.99 -11.11
C SER A 323 21.75 18.05 -10.44
N TYR A 324 22.72 18.67 -11.11
CA TYR A 324 24.07 18.91 -10.57
C TYR A 324 24.10 19.89 -9.40
N MET A 325 23.09 20.75 -9.25
CA MET A 325 22.95 21.66 -8.10
C MET A 325 22.34 20.99 -6.88
N ILE A 326 21.74 19.81 -7.03
CA ILE A 326 21.05 19.11 -5.95
C ILE A 326 22.00 18.10 -5.29
N ASP A 327 22.39 18.39 -4.05
CA ASP A 327 23.11 17.46 -3.17
C ASP A 327 22.10 16.57 -2.45
N ARG A 328 22.01 15.32 -2.92
CA ARG A 328 21.07 14.31 -2.42
C ARG A 328 21.50 13.69 -1.10
N ASP A 329 22.81 13.70 -0.80
CA ASP A 329 23.31 13.24 0.49
C ASP A 329 22.92 14.24 1.58
N ALA A 330 22.99 15.54 1.27
CA ALA A 330 22.46 16.58 2.15
C ALA A 330 20.93 16.48 2.34
N ILE A 331 20.17 16.09 1.30
CA ILE A 331 18.73 15.81 1.47
C ILE A 331 18.51 14.60 2.38
N ALA A 332 19.25 13.50 2.17
CA ALA A 332 19.20 12.32 3.01
C ALA A 332 19.45 12.68 4.49
N GLU A 333 20.47 13.48 4.74
CA GLU A 333 20.87 13.89 6.09
C GLU A 333 19.87 14.85 6.74
N PHE A 334 19.56 15.97 6.09
CA PHE A 334 18.80 17.06 6.74
C PHE A 334 17.28 16.90 6.65
N ALA A 335 16.75 16.30 5.57
CA ALA A 335 15.31 16.14 5.39
C ALA A 335 14.79 14.79 5.88
N TYR A 336 15.63 13.74 5.82
CA TYR A 336 15.28 12.36 6.16
C TYR A 336 16.08 11.76 7.32
N GLU A 337 17.01 12.50 7.95
CA GLU A 337 17.81 12.01 9.09
C GLU A 337 18.54 10.69 8.77
N ARG A 338 19.00 10.54 7.52
CA ARG A 338 19.63 9.33 6.95
C ARG A 338 18.77 8.06 6.98
N SER A 339 17.45 8.22 7.04
CA SER A 339 16.51 7.10 6.91
C SER A 339 16.31 6.59 5.48
N THR A 340 16.94 7.24 4.49
CA THR A 340 16.87 6.84 3.09
C THR A 340 18.16 7.19 2.35
N GLN A 341 18.26 6.75 1.10
CA GLN A 341 19.39 6.96 0.21
C GLN A 341 18.96 7.63 -1.11
N PRO A 342 19.88 8.30 -1.82
CA PRO A 342 19.61 8.82 -3.16
C PRO A 342 19.10 7.73 -4.11
N SER A 343 18.18 8.11 -4.99
CA SER A 343 17.71 7.24 -6.07
C SER A 343 18.29 7.70 -7.41
N TRP A 344 18.81 6.77 -8.21
CA TRP A 344 19.19 7.01 -9.61
C TRP A 344 18.00 7.17 -10.57
N GLY A 345 16.79 6.82 -10.16
CA GLY A 345 15.59 6.85 -11.02
C GLY A 345 14.29 6.85 -10.23
N VAL A 346 13.20 6.51 -10.91
CA VAL A 346 11.84 6.45 -10.33
C VAL A 346 11.38 5.02 -10.01
N PHE A 347 12.34 4.09 -9.81
CA PHE A 347 12.06 2.68 -9.56
C PHE A 347 12.48 2.27 -8.14
N PRO A 348 11.65 1.48 -7.43
CA PRO A 348 12.05 0.93 -6.14
C PRO A 348 13.12 -0.13 -6.33
N TYR A 349 14.08 -0.23 -5.41
CA TYR A 349 15.18 -1.20 -5.48
C TYR A 349 14.80 -2.59 -4.98
N TYR A 350 13.72 -3.14 -5.54
CA TYR A 350 13.29 -4.50 -5.25
C TYR A 350 13.97 -5.54 -6.13
N GLY A 351 14.10 -6.76 -5.58
CA GLY A 351 14.79 -7.87 -6.25
C GLY A 351 14.19 -8.23 -7.61
N GLY A 352 12.87 -8.09 -7.78
CA GLY A 352 12.18 -8.34 -9.05
C GLY A 352 12.66 -7.47 -10.20
N LEU A 353 13.17 -6.27 -9.91
CA LEU A 353 13.68 -5.34 -10.92
C LEU A 353 15.18 -5.46 -11.18
N LYS A 354 15.89 -6.34 -10.44
CA LYS A 354 17.34 -6.50 -10.56
C LYS A 354 17.83 -6.78 -11.99
N PRO A 355 17.20 -7.67 -12.80
CA PRO A 355 17.65 -7.91 -14.18
C PRO A 355 17.67 -6.64 -15.04
N TYR A 356 16.69 -5.75 -14.84
CA TYR A 356 16.59 -4.47 -15.54
C TYR A 356 17.69 -3.52 -15.08
N PHE A 357 17.96 -3.46 -13.78
CA PHE A 357 18.99 -2.58 -13.21
C PHE A 357 20.41 -3.00 -13.59
N ASP A 358 20.68 -4.30 -13.58
CA ASP A 358 21.98 -4.85 -14.03
C ASP A 358 22.25 -4.45 -15.49
N ALA A 359 21.21 -4.45 -16.34
CA ALA A 359 21.30 -4.13 -17.76
C ALA A 359 21.54 -2.64 -18.08
N ILE A 360 21.55 -1.74 -17.10
CA ILE A 360 21.73 -0.29 -17.32
C ILE A 360 22.89 0.32 -16.52
N GLN A 361 23.74 -0.49 -15.87
CA GLN A 361 24.82 0.02 -15.01
C GLN A 361 25.78 0.96 -15.75
N ASP A 362 26.10 0.65 -17.01
CA ASP A 362 26.92 1.50 -17.87
C ASP A 362 26.21 2.82 -18.23
N LEU A 363 24.88 2.84 -18.34
CA LEU A 363 24.12 4.07 -18.54
C LEU A 363 24.13 4.93 -17.28
N ILE A 364 23.98 4.32 -16.09
CA ILE A 364 24.08 5.04 -14.81
C ILE A 364 25.48 5.68 -14.68
N GLU A 365 26.55 4.95 -15.02
CA GLU A 365 27.92 5.50 -14.98
C GLU A 365 28.14 6.58 -16.05
N LYS A 366 27.58 6.42 -17.26
CA LYS A 366 27.69 7.39 -18.37
C LYS A 366 27.01 8.72 -18.02
N TYR A 367 25.78 8.68 -17.51
CA TYR A 367 24.95 9.87 -17.31
C TYR A 367 25.02 10.44 -15.89
N LYS A 368 25.51 9.67 -14.92
CA LYS A 368 25.66 10.05 -13.50
C LYS A 368 24.45 10.83 -12.98
N PRO A 369 23.23 10.25 -13.02
CA PRO A 369 21.98 10.98 -12.81
C PRO A 369 21.87 11.68 -11.45
N THR A 370 22.66 11.24 -10.46
CA THR A 370 22.67 11.73 -9.08
C THR A 370 23.92 12.53 -8.70
N GLU A 371 24.85 12.76 -9.63
CA GLU A 371 26.08 13.51 -9.32
C GLU A 371 25.75 14.96 -8.90
N TYR A 372 26.31 15.38 -7.76
CA TYR A 372 26.33 16.77 -7.31
C TYR A 372 27.63 17.44 -7.77
N ASN A 373 27.53 18.51 -8.57
CA ASN A 373 28.69 19.19 -9.15
C ASN A 373 28.36 20.61 -9.64
N LEU A 374 28.46 21.61 -8.76
CA LEU A 374 28.17 23.01 -9.10
C LEU A 374 29.00 23.55 -10.26
N LYS A 375 30.24 23.08 -10.43
CA LYS A 375 31.11 23.50 -11.53
C LYS A 375 30.56 23.04 -12.89
N LYS A 376 30.13 21.78 -13.00
CA LYS A 376 29.48 21.27 -14.22
C LYS A 376 28.17 22.00 -14.51
N ALA A 377 27.39 22.33 -13.48
CA ALA A 377 26.19 23.14 -13.65
C ALA A 377 26.53 24.53 -14.26
N GLU A 378 27.55 25.20 -13.73
CA GLU A 378 28.04 26.49 -14.25
C GLU A 378 28.60 26.39 -15.67
N GLU A 379 29.36 25.34 -16.00
CA GLU A 379 29.86 25.07 -17.35
C GLU A 379 28.71 24.90 -18.36
N ILE A 380 27.67 24.13 -18.00
CA ILE A 380 26.50 23.95 -18.85
C ILE A 380 25.77 25.27 -19.09
N LEU A 381 25.45 26.01 -18.02
CA LEU A 381 24.70 27.26 -18.14
C LEU A 381 25.48 28.31 -18.93
N THR A 382 26.78 28.43 -18.69
CA THR A 382 27.67 29.32 -19.45
C THR A 382 27.76 28.91 -20.93
N GLY A 383 27.84 27.59 -21.20
CA GLY A 383 27.84 27.04 -22.56
C GLY A 383 26.57 27.33 -23.35
N LEU A 384 25.42 27.44 -22.66
CA LEU A 384 24.16 27.91 -23.23
C LEU A 384 24.07 29.45 -23.37
N GLY A 385 25.11 30.18 -22.97
CA GLY A 385 25.16 31.65 -23.04
C GLY A 385 24.48 32.37 -21.87
N PHE A 386 24.15 31.67 -20.79
CA PHE A 386 23.57 32.28 -19.60
C PHE A 386 24.64 33.10 -18.87
N LYS A 387 24.22 34.18 -18.21
CA LYS A 387 25.11 35.06 -17.45
C LYS A 387 24.52 35.33 -16.08
N LYS A 388 25.35 35.38 -15.04
CA LYS A 388 24.90 35.83 -13.71
C LYS A 388 24.58 37.33 -13.75
N GLY A 389 23.41 37.68 -13.26
CA GLY A 389 23.01 39.05 -12.97
C GLY A 389 23.77 39.62 -11.76
N PRO A 390 23.54 40.91 -11.43
CA PRO A 390 24.20 41.56 -10.30
C PRO A 390 23.83 40.95 -8.94
N ASP A 391 22.70 40.25 -8.86
CA ASP A 391 22.22 39.51 -7.69
C ASP A 391 22.75 38.06 -7.62
N GLY A 392 23.60 37.66 -8.57
CA GLY A 392 24.15 36.30 -8.66
C GLY A 392 23.20 35.29 -9.32
N VAL A 393 22.00 35.71 -9.74
CA VAL A 393 21.01 34.82 -10.38
C VAL A 393 21.28 34.73 -11.87
N TRP A 394 21.20 33.52 -12.42
CA TRP A 394 21.41 33.30 -13.84
C TRP A 394 20.33 33.96 -14.71
N VAL A 395 20.74 34.53 -15.82
CA VAL A 395 19.90 35.15 -16.84
C VAL A 395 20.19 34.48 -18.17
N THR A 396 19.15 34.01 -18.84
CA THR A 396 19.24 33.38 -20.17
C THR A 396 19.68 34.38 -21.24
N PRO A 397 20.10 33.93 -22.44
CA PRO A 397 20.44 34.83 -23.55
C PRO A 397 19.32 35.78 -23.98
N ASN A 398 18.04 35.43 -23.76
CA ASN A 398 16.89 36.27 -24.08
C ASN A 398 16.46 37.21 -22.93
N GLY A 399 17.26 37.31 -21.87
CA GLY A 399 17.00 38.20 -20.74
C GLY A 399 16.06 37.65 -19.68
N THR A 400 15.66 36.38 -19.75
CA THR A 400 14.83 35.73 -18.73
C THR A 400 15.70 35.37 -17.53
N ARG A 401 15.39 35.95 -16.37
CA ARG A 401 16.00 35.58 -15.09
C ARG A 401 15.51 34.19 -14.67
N LEU A 402 16.41 33.35 -14.14
CA LEU A 402 16.07 32.03 -13.60
C LEU A 402 15.37 32.16 -12.24
N GLU A 403 14.09 32.47 -12.29
CA GLU A 403 13.17 32.45 -11.15
C GLU A 403 12.29 31.19 -11.21
N MET A 404 12.32 30.39 -10.16
CA MET A 404 11.67 29.08 -10.08
C MET A 404 10.58 29.05 -9.00
N GLU A 405 9.36 28.75 -9.40
CA GLU A 405 8.26 28.45 -8.48
C GLU A 405 8.26 26.97 -8.08
N TYR A 406 8.59 26.70 -6.81
CA TYR A 406 8.56 25.36 -6.23
C TYR A 406 7.24 25.16 -5.49
N LEU A 407 6.33 24.37 -6.09
CA LEU A 407 5.07 24.01 -5.46
C LEU A 407 5.30 22.91 -4.40
N VAL A 408 4.84 23.18 -3.18
CA VAL A 408 5.00 22.31 -2.00
C VAL A 408 3.63 22.02 -1.40
N ASN A 409 3.35 20.76 -1.09
CA ASN A 409 2.18 20.40 -0.30
C ASN A 409 2.41 20.72 1.18
N GLY A 410 1.73 21.75 1.69
CA GLY A 410 1.82 22.17 3.09
C GLY A 410 1.26 21.15 4.09
N ASP A 411 0.45 20.19 3.64
CA ASP A 411 -0.05 19.09 4.47
C ASP A 411 0.99 17.95 4.62
N SER A 412 2.11 18.01 3.87
CA SER A 412 3.17 17.00 3.88
C SER A 412 4.41 17.53 4.59
N ALA A 413 4.68 17.02 5.80
CA ALA A 413 5.90 17.32 6.54
C ALA A 413 7.17 16.90 5.76
N GLU A 414 7.10 15.82 4.97
CA GLU A 414 8.18 15.38 4.08
C GLU A 414 8.48 16.44 3.01
N GLU A 415 7.46 16.86 2.24
CA GLU A 415 7.67 17.85 1.17
C GLU A 415 8.19 19.18 1.73
N MET A 416 7.69 19.62 2.89
CA MET A 416 8.14 20.85 3.54
C MET A 416 9.64 20.81 3.90
N ARG A 417 10.13 19.71 4.51
CA ARG A 417 11.55 19.57 4.86
C ARG A 417 12.44 19.51 3.62
N VAL A 418 12.07 18.70 2.62
CA VAL A 418 12.84 18.55 1.37
C VAL A 418 12.89 19.86 0.61
N ALA A 419 11.77 20.59 0.53
CA ALA A 419 11.70 21.84 -0.22
C ALA A 419 12.61 22.92 0.34
N THR A 420 12.75 23.02 1.66
CA THR A 420 13.69 23.98 2.28
C THR A 420 15.13 23.69 1.89
N VAL A 421 15.59 22.44 2.03
CA VAL A 421 16.96 22.04 1.69
C VAL A 421 17.26 22.29 0.21
N VAL A 422 16.37 21.87 -0.67
CA VAL A 422 16.54 22.00 -2.12
C VAL A 422 16.49 23.47 -2.56
N ALA A 423 15.60 24.29 -1.98
CA ALA A 423 15.53 25.70 -2.32
C ALA A 423 16.84 26.43 -1.98
N ASP A 424 17.47 26.10 -0.85
CA ASP A 424 18.75 26.70 -0.47
C ASP A 424 19.90 26.26 -1.39
N GLN A 425 19.95 24.98 -1.76
CA GLN A 425 20.92 24.45 -2.73
C GLN A 425 20.79 25.12 -4.11
N LEU A 426 19.57 25.26 -4.62
CA LEU A 426 19.31 25.89 -5.92
C LEU A 426 19.58 27.40 -5.90
N ARG A 427 19.30 28.11 -4.80
CA ARG A 427 19.70 29.50 -4.61
C ARG A 427 21.21 29.68 -4.61
N ALA A 428 21.94 28.79 -3.92
CA ALA A 428 23.40 28.77 -3.97
C ALA A 428 23.94 28.49 -5.39
N GLY A 429 23.19 27.72 -6.19
CA GLY A 429 23.44 27.49 -7.61
C GLY A 429 23.11 28.66 -8.54
N GLY A 430 22.52 29.75 -8.04
CA GLY A 430 22.14 30.93 -8.81
C GLY A 430 20.73 30.88 -9.42
N ILE A 431 19.80 30.11 -8.84
CA ILE A 431 18.39 30.09 -9.21
C ILE A 431 17.56 30.74 -8.09
N ASP A 432 16.76 31.76 -8.41
CA ASP A 432 15.87 32.38 -7.42
C ASP A 432 14.64 31.51 -7.18
N VAL A 433 14.65 30.72 -6.10
CA VAL A 433 13.56 29.80 -5.76
C VAL A 433 12.52 30.47 -4.85
N LYS A 434 11.26 30.46 -5.29
CA LYS A 434 10.09 30.87 -4.51
C LYS A 434 9.27 29.64 -4.13
N LEU A 435 9.14 29.39 -2.83
CA LEU A 435 8.28 28.31 -2.33
C LEU A 435 6.81 28.74 -2.42
N LYS A 436 6.00 27.98 -3.17
CA LYS A 436 4.55 28.11 -3.25
C LYS A 436 3.92 26.99 -2.43
N VAL A 437 3.69 27.29 -1.16
CA VAL A 437 3.07 26.33 -0.22
C VAL A 437 1.56 26.43 -0.33
N LEU A 438 0.92 25.34 -0.76
CA LEU A 438 -0.54 25.23 -0.86
C LEU A 438 -1.00 23.94 -0.17
N THR A 439 -2.29 23.84 0.17
CA THR A 439 -2.89 22.66 0.82
C THR A 439 -4.17 22.22 0.12
N GLY A 440 -4.58 20.98 0.37
CA GLY A 440 -5.87 20.45 -0.04
C GLY A 440 -6.18 20.54 -1.56
N PRO A 441 -7.46 20.73 -1.95
CA PRO A 441 -7.88 20.69 -3.34
C PRO A 441 -7.23 21.74 -4.26
N VAL A 442 -6.87 22.91 -3.71
CA VAL A 442 -6.22 23.98 -4.49
C VAL A 442 -4.82 23.53 -4.91
N GLN A 443 -4.06 22.96 -3.98
CA GLN A 443 -2.74 22.39 -4.27
C GLN A 443 -2.82 21.31 -5.36
N ALA A 444 -3.79 20.41 -5.23
CA ALA A 444 -3.99 19.32 -6.18
C ALA A 444 -4.32 19.85 -7.60
N ASP A 445 -5.20 20.85 -7.72
CA ASP A 445 -5.53 21.47 -9.01
C ASP A 445 -4.33 22.19 -9.62
N THR A 446 -3.62 23.02 -8.86
CA THR A 446 -2.39 23.70 -9.31
C THR A 446 -1.35 22.69 -9.82
N ARG A 447 -1.16 21.58 -9.11
CA ARG A 447 -0.24 20.49 -9.51
C ARG A 447 -0.68 19.88 -10.84
N LEU A 448 -1.94 19.47 -10.96
CA LEU A 448 -2.46 18.82 -12.17
C LEU A 448 -2.47 19.75 -13.39
N ARG A 449 -2.68 21.05 -13.20
CA ARG A 449 -2.62 22.07 -14.27
C ARG A 449 -1.20 22.44 -14.72
N GLY A 450 -0.17 22.03 -13.98
CA GLY A 450 1.21 22.37 -14.34
C GLY A 450 1.58 23.81 -14.03
N GLU A 451 0.88 24.44 -13.08
CA GLU A 451 1.09 25.83 -12.66
C GLU A 451 2.21 25.90 -11.60
N TRP A 452 3.39 25.39 -11.98
CA TRP A 452 4.60 25.26 -11.17
C TRP A 452 5.83 25.04 -12.07
N ASP A 453 7.03 25.25 -11.53
CA ASP A 453 8.30 24.99 -12.25
C ASP A 453 8.99 23.71 -11.78
N ILE A 454 8.98 23.46 -10.47
CA ILE A 454 9.46 22.22 -9.85
C ILE A 454 8.50 21.72 -8.77
N VAL A 455 8.35 20.40 -8.67
CA VAL A 455 7.57 19.71 -7.64
C VAL A 455 8.31 18.45 -7.21
N TYR A 456 8.36 18.17 -5.91
CA TYR A 456 8.80 16.87 -5.40
C TYR A 456 7.62 15.90 -5.35
N GLN A 457 7.75 14.74 -5.98
CA GLN A 457 6.64 13.82 -6.22
C GLN A 457 7.05 12.38 -5.99
N CYS A 458 6.12 11.60 -5.44
CA CYS A 458 6.24 10.16 -5.33
C CYS A 458 5.82 9.45 -6.64
N PHE A 459 6.55 8.42 -7.03
CA PHE A 459 6.30 7.59 -8.22
C PHE A 459 5.99 6.16 -7.78
N CYS A 460 4.69 5.85 -7.61
CA CYS A 460 4.21 4.63 -6.97
C CYS A 460 3.76 3.43 -7.86
N PRO A 461 3.89 3.39 -9.20
CA PRO A 461 3.14 2.39 -9.95
C PRO A 461 3.87 1.05 -10.19
N GLY A 462 5.20 0.98 -10.13
CA GLY A 462 5.94 -0.25 -10.45
C GLY A 462 6.63 -0.88 -9.26
N ASP A 463 6.65 -2.22 -9.25
CA ASP A 463 7.17 -3.03 -8.16
C ASP A 463 8.10 -4.16 -8.65
N SER A 464 7.71 -4.85 -9.72
CA SER A 464 8.33 -6.07 -10.25
C SER A 464 8.39 -6.07 -11.78
N ASP A 465 7.62 -5.19 -12.43
CA ASP A 465 7.66 -4.90 -13.86
C ASP A 465 7.84 -3.38 -14.04
N PRO A 466 8.78 -2.93 -14.89
CA PRO A 466 9.07 -1.50 -15.03
C PRO A 466 8.06 -0.74 -15.90
N TYR A 467 7.17 -1.44 -16.60
CA TYR A 467 6.25 -0.85 -17.57
C TYR A 467 5.44 0.30 -16.97
N ASP A 468 4.81 0.10 -15.81
CA ASP A 468 3.91 1.11 -15.26
C ASP A 468 4.66 2.41 -14.89
N ASN A 469 5.92 2.32 -14.43
CA ASN A 469 6.77 3.49 -14.20
C ASN A 469 7.16 4.19 -15.50
N LEU A 470 7.48 3.42 -16.55
CA LEU A 470 7.83 3.98 -17.85
C LEU A 470 6.62 4.63 -18.54
N GLU A 471 5.43 4.04 -18.41
CA GLU A 471 4.18 4.54 -18.98
C GLU A 471 3.85 5.96 -18.49
N LEU A 472 4.24 6.32 -17.26
CA LEU A 472 4.03 7.65 -16.68
C LEU A 472 4.59 8.80 -17.52
N PHE A 473 5.63 8.54 -18.32
CA PHE A 473 6.30 9.52 -19.18
C PHE A 473 5.73 9.58 -20.59
N HIS A 474 4.80 8.69 -20.94
CA HIS A 474 4.27 8.59 -22.28
C HIS A 474 3.47 9.85 -22.66
N SER A 475 3.68 10.34 -23.88
CA SER A 475 3.02 11.52 -24.44
C SER A 475 1.50 11.39 -24.56
N LYS A 476 0.91 10.20 -24.43
CA LYS A 476 -0.57 10.04 -24.39
C LYS A 476 -1.22 10.71 -23.17
N PHE A 477 -0.43 10.98 -22.13
CA PHE A 477 -0.87 11.73 -20.95
C PHE A 477 -0.53 13.22 -21.04
N TYR A 478 0.14 13.67 -22.10
CA TYR A 478 0.46 15.08 -22.30
C TYR A 478 -0.83 15.90 -22.48
N VAL A 479 -0.91 17.00 -21.74
CA VAL A 479 -1.90 18.06 -21.93
C VAL A 479 -1.18 19.42 -21.90
N PRO A 480 -1.65 20.43 -22.64
CA PRO A 480 -1.13 21.79 -22.54
C PRO A 480 -1.08 22.33 -21.10
N LEU A 481 -0.19 23.29 -20.83
CA LEU A 481 -0.15 23.98 -19.53
C LEU A 481 -1.49 24.69 -19.26
N GLY A 482 -1.98 24.61 -18.03
CA GLY A 482 -3.29 25.10 -17.61
C GLY A 482 -4.41 24.05 -17.71
N GLU A 483 -4.23 22.99 -18.49
CA GLU A 483 -5.16 21.86 -18.54
C GLU A 483 -4.81 20.80 -17.48
N ARG A 484 -5.84 20.14 -16.93
CA ARG A 484 -5.65 19.12 -15.89
C ARG A 484 -5.11 17.82 -16.51
N ALA A 485 -3.91 17.42 -16.09
CA ALA A 485 -3.36 16.11 -16.41
C ALA A 485 -4.18 14.97 -15.76
N PRO A 486 -4.06 13.72 -16.25
CA PRO A 486 -4.84 12.60 -15.73
C PRO A 486 -4.59 12.28 -14.25
N TRP A 487 -3.36 12.45 -13.78
CA TRP A 487 -2.95 12.19 -12.40
C TRP A 487 -1.60 12.86 -12.08
N TYR A 488 -1.16 12.89 -10.82
CA TYR A 488 0.00 13.67 -10.38
C TYR A 488 1.31 13.26 -11.08
N GLU A 489 1.65 11.98 -11.09
CA GLU A 489 2.88 11.46 -11.71
C GLU A 489 2.68 11.07 -13.19
N ARG A 490 1.44 11.09 -13.70
CA ARG A 490 1.12 10.81 -15.11
C ARG A 490 1.33 12.05 -15.99
N ASN A 491 2.59 12.32 -16.28
CA ASN A 491 3.05 13.37 -17.20
C ASN A 491 2.56 14.80 -16.88
N THR A 492 2.40 15.16 -15.60
CA THR A 492 2.20 16.56 -15.20
C THR A 492 3.43 17.44 -15.46
N PHE A 493 4.58 16.84 -15.76
CA PHE A 493 5.78 17.55 -16.18
C PHE A 493 5.82 17.85 -17.69
N ARG A 494 4.79 17.46 -18.47
CA ARG A 494 4.59 17.78 -19.91
C ARG A 494 5.77 17.38 -20.80
N TYR A 495 6.30 16.20 -20.57
CA TYR A 495 7.28 15.59 -21.45
C TYR A 495 6.60 14.97 -22.67
N LYS A 496 7.30 15.03 -23.81
CA LYS A 496 6.89 14.40 -25.06
C LYS A 496 8.12 13.94 -25.83
N ASN A 497 8.19 12.66 -26.15
CA ASN A 497 9.24 12.11 -27.00
C ASN A 497 8.70 10.90 -27.79
N PRO A 498 8.47 11.04 -29.11
CA PRO A 498 7.91 9.95 -29.92
C PRO A 498 8.75 8.67 -29.94
N LYS A 499 10.09 8.77 -29.85
CA LYS A 499 10.96 7.58 -29.80
C LYS A 499 10.79 6.82 -28.49
N TYR A 500 10.60 7.57 -27.40
CA TYR A 500 10.30 6.97 -26.10
C TYR A 500 8.93 6.28 -26.13
N ASP A 501 7.92 6.96 -26.68
CA ASP A 501 6.56 6.42 -26.82
C ASP A 501 6.59 5.08 -27.58
N GLU A 502 7.30 5.00 -28.71
CA GLU A 502 7.43 3.77 -29.50
C GLU A 502 8.01 2.59 -28.70
N VAL A 503 9.06 2.84 -27.89
CA VAL A 503 9.69 1.81 -27.05
C VAL A 503 8.73 1.34 -25.95
N VAL A 504 8.03 2.27 -25.30
CA VAL A 504 7.07 1.94 -24.23
C VAL A 504 5.83 1.23 -24.79
N ASP A 505 5.38 1.60 -25.99
CA ASP A 505 4.28 0.92 -26.68
C ASP A 505 4.67 -0.49 -27.12
N GLU A 506 5.92 -0.73 -27.52
CA GLU A 506 6.44 -2.07 -27.76
C GLU A 506 6.47 -2.86 -26.46
N LEU A 507 7.00 -2.29 -25.37
CA LEU A 507 7.05 -2.93 -24.06
C LEU A 507 5.65 -3.31 -23.57
N ALA A 508 4.66 -2.44 -23.75
CA ALA A 508 3.26 -2.70 -23.41
C ALA A 508 2.71 -3.99 -24.04
N ARG A 509 3.17 -4.31 -25.26
CA ARG A 509 2.75 -5.48 -26.05
C ARG A 509 3.62 -6.70 -25.81
N THR A 510 4.81 -6.55 -25.23
CA THR A 510 5.71 -7.66 -24.88
C THR A 510 5.31 -8.29 -23.56
N PRO A 511 5.05 -9.60 -23.47
CA PRO A 511 4.69 -10.23 -22.21
C PRO A 511 5.84 -10.24 -21.20
N PRO A 512 5.57 -10.08 -19.88
CA PRO A 512 6.62 -10.14 -18.85
C PRO A 512 7.43 -11.45 -18.85
N SER A 513 6.87 -12.54 -19.40
CA SER A 513 7.57 -13.81 -19.57
C SER A 513 8.69 -13.77 -20.62
N ASP A 514 8.66 -12.80 -21.54
CA ASP A 514 9.76 -12.50 -22.46
C ASP A 514 10.69 -11.46 -21.80
N LEU A 515 11.39 -11.92 -20.76
CA LEU A 515 12.22 -11.07 -19.92
C LEU A 515 13.36 -10.42 -20.71
N GLU A 516 13.99 -11.16 -21.63
CA GLU A 516 15.09 -10.65 -22.46
C GLU A 516 14.64 -9.43 -23.27
N LYS A 517 13.49 -9.54 -23.94
CA LYS A 517 12.93 -8.43 -24.71
C LYS A 517 12.49 -7.26 -23.82
N CYS A 518 11.89 -7.55 -22.67
CA CYS A 518 11.51 -6.51 -21.71
C CYS A 518 12.73 -5.74 -21.21
N VAL A 519 13.85 -6.42 -20.92
CA VAL A 519 15.11 -5.80 -20.49
C VAL A 519 15.74 -4.96 -21.60
N GLU A 520 15.72 -5.45 -22.85
CA GLU A 520 16.19 -4.69 -24.02
C GLU A 520 15.43 -3.36 -24.17
N LEU A 521 14.10 -3.42 -24.10
CA LEU A 521 13.23 -2.25 -24.23
C LEU A 521 13.36 -1.30 -23.05
N PHE A 522 13.46 -1.82 -21.82
CA PHE A 522 13.74 -1.03 -20.64
C PHE A 522 15.05 -0.24 -20.79
N ARG A 523 16.13 -0.90 -21.24
CA ARG A 523 17.42 -0.23 -21.45
C ARG A 523 17.31 0.91 -22.47
N LYS A 524 16.62 0.69 -23.60
CA LYS A 524 16.36 1.72 -24.61
C LYS A 524 15.58 2.91 -24.03
N ALA A 525 14.53 2.63 -23.27
CA ALA A 525 13.73 3.65 -22.61
C ALA A 525 14.57 4.48 -21.62
N MET A 526 15.40 3.80 -20.82
CA MET A 526 16.27 4.44 -19.85
C MET A 526 17.38 5.28 -20.47
N GLU A 527 17.96 4.88 -21.62
CA GLU A 527 18.92 5.73 -22.32
C GLU A 527 18.30 7.06 -22.75
N ILE A 528 17.07 7.02 -23.28
CA ILE A 528 16.33 8.24 -23.66
C ILE A 528 16.02 9.09 -22.42
N LEU A 529 15.47 8.49 -21.36
CA LEU A 529 15.14 9.23 -20.14
C LEU A 529 16.38 9.80 -19.45
N PHE A 530 17.50 9.10 -19.46
CA PHE A 530 18.76 9.63 -18.94
C PHE A 530 19.35 10.70 -19.82
N GLU A 531 19.11 10.71 -21.13
CA GLU A 531 19.54 11.83 -21.98
C GLU A 531 18.68 13.08 -21.74
N ASP A 532 17.35 12.91 -21.76
CA ASP A 532 16.39 14.02 -21.69
C ASP A 532 16.17 14.53 -20.25
N LEU A 533 16.35 13.67 -19.25
CA LEU A 533 16.12 13.96 -17.82
C LEU A 533 14.80 14.72 -17.56
N PRO A 534 13.64 14.19 -17.98
CA PRO A 534 12.36 14.91 -17.85
C PRO A 534 11.92 15.10 -16.40
N VAL A 535 12.36 14.19 -15.52
CA VAL A 535 12.33 14.35 -14.07
C VAL A 535 13.73 14.13 -13.54
N ILE A 536 14.05 14.81 -12.45
CA ILE A 536 15.35 14.71 -11.79
C ILE A 536 15.22 13.70 -10.64
N PRO A 537 16.01 12.61 -10.62
CA PRO A 537 15.92 11.61 -9.55
C PRO A 537 16.15 12.23 -8.17
N GLY A 538 15.41 11.77 -7.17
CA GLY A 538 15.48 12.27 -5.79
C GLY A 538 15.99 11.18 -4.85
N MET A 539 15.10 10.72 -3.97
CA MET A 539 15.42 9.74 -2.91
C MET A 539 14.63 8.45 -3.12
N GLN A 540 15.15 7.33 -2.63
CA GLN A 540 14.28 6.19 -2.35
C GLN A 540 13.28 6.58 -1.26
N ALA A 541 12.11 5.94 -1.23
CA ALA A 541 11.10 6.27 -0.22
C ALA A 541 11.33 5.44 1.06
N PRO A 542 11.51 6.08 2.22
CA PRO A 542 11.62 5.35 3.48
C PRO A 542 10.24 5.10 4.10
N ALA A 543 10.05 3.90 4.63
CA ALA A 543 8.94 3.53 5.50
C ALA A 543 9.47 3.15 6.89
N LEU A 544 9.43 4.11 7.83
CA LEU A 544 9.67 3.80 9.23
C LEU A 544 8.43 3.16 9.84
N VAL A 545 8.45 1.83 9.97
CA VAL A 545 7.35 1.03 10.50
C VAL A 545 7.91 0.10 11.58
N PRO A 546 8.02 0.56 12.83
CA PRO A 546 8.52 -0.27 13.90
C PRO A 546 7.48 -1.31 14.34
N PHE A 547 7.98 -2.43 14.83
CA PHE A 547 7.21 -3.44 15.53
C PHE A 547 7.65 -3.55 16.99
N ASN A 548 6.70 -3.79 17.87
CA ASN A 548 6.94 -4.11 19.27
C ASN A 548 7.02 -5.64 19.44
N TYR A 549 8.18 -6.11 19.91
CA TYR A 549 8.47 -7.53 20.10
C TYR A 549 8.07 -8.05 21.49
N HIS A 550 7.42 -7.24 22.34
CA HIS A 550 7.10 -7.63 23.72
C HIS A 550 6.09 -8.79 23.82
N TYR A 551 5.02 -8.74 23.00
CA TYR A 551 3.98 -9.77 22.96
C TYR A 551 4.07 -10.68 21.74
N TRP A 552 4.73 -10.23 20.67
CA TRP A 552 4.75 -10.91 19.38
C TRP A 552 6.18 -11.03 18.84
N GLU A 553 6.56 -12.19 18.35
CA GLU A 553 7.85 -12.44 17.70
C GLU A 553 7.68 -12.73 16.20
N ASN A 554 8.81 -12.86 15.52
CA ASN A 554 8.91 -13.22 14.10
C ASN A 554 8.30 -12.19 13.13
N TRP A 555 8.13 -10.93 13.56
CA TRP A 555 7.90 -9.82 12.65
C TRP A 555 8.99 -9.80 11.56
N PRO A 556 8.63 -9.51 10.29
CA PRO A 556 9.62 -9.41 9.23
C PRO A 556 10.56 -8.22 9.49
N SER A 557 11.84 -8.42 9.17
CA SER A 557 12.90 -7.42 9.36
C SER A 557 13.95 -7.55 8.26
N ALA A 558 14.91 -6.62 8.19
CA ALA A 558 16.02 -6.73 7.26
C ALA A 558 16.89 -7.98 7.48
N GLU A 559 16.96 -8.50 8.72
CA GLU A 559 17.68 -9.73 9.07
C GLU A 559 16.88 -11.00 8.71
N ASN A 560 15.55 -10.88 8.61
CA ASN A 560 14.65 -11.96 8.24
C ASN A 560 13.55 -11.44 7.29
N PRO A 561 13.89 -11.11 6.02
CA PRO A 561 13.02 -10.37 5.10
C PRO A 561 12.06 -11.32 4.37
N TRP A 562 11.25 -12.07 5.11
CA TRP A 562 10.31 -13.02 4.52
C TRP A 562 9.03 -12.37 4.03
N ASN A 563 8.77 -11.09 4.37
CA ASN A 563 7.63 -10.29 3.88
C ASN A 563 7.85 -8.80 4.15
N MET A 564 7.00 -7.94 3.59
CA MET A 564 7.06 -6.49 3.78
C MET A 564 6.37 -6.07 5.11
N PRO A 565 6.87 -5.05 5.84
CA PRO A 565 6.37 -4.66 7.16
C PRO A 565 5.14 -3.72 7.11
N VAL A 566 4.28 -3.86 6.11
CA VAL A 566 3.29 -2.84 5.71
C VAL A 566 1.89 -3.07 6.32
N SER A 567 1.67 -2.62 7.55
CA SER A 567 0.40 -2.81 8.29
C SER A 567 -0.86 -2.21 7.64
N TRP A 568 -0.70 -1.29 6.68
CA TRP A 568 -1.80 -0.65 5.95
C TRP A 568 -2.14 -1.31 4.61
N TRP A 569 -1.40 -2.35 4.20
CA TRP A 569 -1.62 -3.09 2.95
C TRP A 569 -2.34 -4.41 3.20
N ALA A 570 -3.04 -4.91 2.19
CA ALA A 570 -3.68 -6.21 2.23
C ALA A 570 -2.70 -7.38 2.46
N THR A 571 -1.42 -7.22 2.10
CA THR A 571 -0.36 -8.22 2.37
C THR A 571 -0.10 -8.42 3.86
N PHE A 572 -0.57 -7.54 4.74
CA PHE A 572 -0.38 -7.72 6.18
C PHE A 572 -1.08 -8.98 6.73
N ASN A 573 -2.09 -9.50 6.02
CA ASN A 573 -2.63 -10.83 6.30
C ASN A 573 -1.53 -11.91 6.33
N LEU A 574 -0.59 -11.82 5.37
CA LEU A 574 0.52 -12.74 5.25
C LEU A 574 1.57 -12.51 6.36
N VAL A 575 1.66 -11.29 6.93
CA VAL A 575 2.50 -11.04 8.10
C VAL A 575 1.95 -11.79 9.32
N LEU A 576 0.63 -11.76 9.52
CA LEU A 576 0.03 -12.47 10.65
C LEU A 576 0.09 -14.00 10.49
N ASN A 577 -0.14 -14.51 9.29
CA ASN A 577 -0.34 -15.94 9.04
C ASN A 577 0.89 -16.67 8.47
N GLY A 578 1.77 -15.95 7.81
CA GLY A 578 2.69 -16.53 6.83
C GLY A 578 1.97 -16.91 5.54
N TYR A 579 2.68 -17.62 4.66
CA TYR A 579 2.14 -18.06 3.38
C TYR A 579 2.84 -19.34 2.89
N LEU A 580 2.16 -20.10 2.02
CA LEU A 580 2.77 -21.21 1.29
C LEU A 580 3.64 -20.66 0.16
N SER A 581 4.96 -20.80 0.27
CA SER A 581 5.89 -20.35 -0.76
C SER A 581 5.69 -21.16 -2.05
N PRO A 582 5.38 -20.52 -3.19
CA PRO A 582 5.31 -21.22 -4.47
C PRO A 582 6.69 -21.69 -4.96
N LYS A 583 7.79 -21.11 -4.43
CA LYS A 583 9.16 -21.48 -4.80
C LYS A 583 9.63 -22.74 -4.07
N THR A 584 9.34 -22.86 -2.77
CA THR A 584 9.84 -23.96 -1.94
C THR A 584 8.78 -25.03 -1.66
N GLY A 585 7.50 -24.69 -1.76
CA GLY A 585 6.40 -25.56 -1.33
C GLY A 585 6.25 -25.64 0.21
N GLU A 586 6.98 -24.81 0.95
CA GLU A 586 6.94 -24.76 2.41
C GLU A 586 6.18 -23.54 2.92
N TRP A 587 5.64 -23.64 4.13
CA TRP A 587 4.99 -22.49 4.78
C TRP A 587 6.04 -21.57 5.40
N VAL A 588 6.04 -20.31 4.99
CA VAL A 588 7.01 -19.29 5.39
C VAL A 588 6.36 -18.28 6.32
N GLY A 589 7.05 -17.93 7.41
CA GLY A 589 6.68 -16.80 8.26
C GLY A 589 5.43 -17.00 9.12
N GLY A 590 4.77 -15.89 9.44
CA GLY A 590 3.73 -15.74 10.46
C GLY A 590 4.31 -15.23 11.78
N ILE A 591 3.53 -14.47 12.54
CA ILE A 591 3.94 -14.05 13.89
C ILE A 591 3.48 -15.06 14.94
N LYS A 592 4.13 -15.06 16.10
CA LYS A 592 3.75 -15.89 17.24
C LYS A 592 3.81 -15.13 18.56
N PRO A 593 3.09 -15.55 19.60
CA PRO A 593 3.21 -14.94 20.92
C PRO A 593 4.60 -15.20 21.52
N THR A 594 5.13 -14.26 22.29
CA THR A 594 6.38 -14.44 23.06
C THR A 594 6.21 -15.45 24.20
N LYS A 595 4.99 -15.56 24.74
CA LYS A 595 4.63 -16.49 25.81
C LYS A 595 3.50 -17.39 25.32
N ILE A 596 3.73 -18.70 25.39
CA ILE A 596 2.78 -19.71 24.94
C ILE A 596 2.64 -20.73 26.06
N ASP A 597 1.42 -20.92 26.55
CA ASP A 597 1.09 -22.00 27.46
C ASP A 597 0.89 -23.29 26.67
N TYR A 598 1.38 -24.41 27.19
CA TYR A 598 1.23 -25.73 26.58
C TYR A 598 0.41 -26.64 27.48
N VAL A 599 -0.30 -27.58 26.87
CA VAL A 599 -1.07 -28.59 27.59
C VAL A 599 -1.01 -29.93 26.86
N THR A 600 -0.91 -31.02 27.61
CA THR A 600 -1.05 -32.36 27.06
C THR A 600 -2.53 -32.68 26.80
N VAL A 601 -2.81 -33.12 25.58
CA VAL A 601 -4.14 -33.61 25.18
C VAL A 601 -4.06 -35.06 24.73
N VAL A 602 -5.18 -35.78 24.87
CA VAL A 602 -5.41 -37.05 24.18
C VAL A 602 -6.32 -36.77 22.99
N PHE A 603 -5.93 -37.18 21.79
CA PHE A 603 -6.77 -37.06 20.61
C PHE A 603 -7.86 -38.13 20.62
N SER A 604 -9.11 -37.69 20.65
CA SER A 604 -10.30 -38.55 20.61
C SER A 604 -10.61 -39.07 19.19
N LYS A 605 -10.02 -38.46 18.16
CA LYS A 605 -10.22 -38.79 16.74
C LYS A 605 -8.91 -38.63 15.97
N ASP A 606 -8.83 -39.28 14.80
CA ASP A 606 -7.80 -38.97 13.82
C ASP A 606 -7.82 -37.48 13.50
N THR A 607 -6.70 -36.81 13.74
CA THR A 607 -6.55 -35.36 13.64
C THR A 607 -5.52 -35.06 12.55
N PRO A 608 -5.85 -34.23 11.54
CA PRO A 608 -4.93 -33.92 10.46
C PRO A 608 -3.70 -33.16 10.97
N LYS A 609 -2.66 -33.09 10.15
CA LYS A 609 -1.49 -32.25 10.41
C LYS A 609 -1.93 -30.78 10.48
N PHE A 610 -1.45 -30.04 11.47
CA PHE A 610 -1.75 -28.62 11.62
C PHE A 610 -0.54 -27.85 12.12
N ARG A 611 -0.53 -26.53 11.93
CA ARG A 611 0.50 -25.63 12.43
C ARG A 611 -0.04 -24.87 13.64
N GLY A 612 0.62 -25.03 14.78
CA GLY A 612 0.24 -24.36 16.01
C GLY A 612 0.55 -22.86 15.97
N ILE A 613 0.00 -22.14 16.94
CA ILE A 613 0.24 -20.69 17.13
C ILE A 613 1.71 -20.35 17.48
N ASP A 614 2.51 -21.38 17.80
CA ASP A 614 3.94 -21.33 18.02
C ASP A 614 4.76 -21.45 16.71
N LEU A 615 4.08 -21.58 15.56
CA LEU A 615 4.62 -21.80 14.22
C LEU A 615 5.16 -23.22 13.96
N THR A 616 4.96 -24.17 14.89
CA THR A 616 5.39 -25.56 14.78
C THR A 616 4.33 -26.42 14.09
N TRP A 617 4.75 -27.36 13.25
CA TRP A 617 3.85 -28.36 12.68
C TRP A 617 3.67 -29.55 13.62
N TYR A 618 2.42 -29.86 13.95
CA TYR A 618 2.00 -30.99 14.77
C TYR A 618 1.25 -32.03 13.95
N GLY A 619 1.36 -33.29 14.35
CA GLY A 619 0.63 -34.40 13.75
C GLY A 619 1.10 -34.79 12.34
N PRO A 620 0.28 -35.56 11.59
CA PRO A 620 -1.07 -35.98 11.96
C PRO A 620 -1.08 -36.92 13.17
N PHE A 621 -2.18 -36.94 13.92
CA PHE A 621 -2.35 -37.80 15.09
C PHE A 621 -3.48 -38.81 14.89
N LYS A 622 -3.33 -39.99 15.50
CA LYS A 622 -4.35 -41.04 15.56
C LYS A 622 -5.15 -40.96 16.86
N ALA A 623 -6.38 -41.45 16.81
CA ALA A 623 -7.21 -41.56 18.01
C ALA A 623 -6.48 -42.37 19.11
N GLY A 624 -6.41 -41.80 20.32
CA GLY A 624 -5.70 -42.34 21.48
C GLY A 624 -4.28 -41.81 21.67
N GLU A 625 -3.69 -41.17 20.66
CA GLU A 625 -2.37 -40.55 20.79
C GLU A 625 -2.43 -39.30 21.68
N THR A 626 -1.31 -39.01 22.33
CA THR A 626 -1.15 -37.85 23.20
C THR A 626 -0.06 -36.93 22.67
N ALA A 627 -0.29 -35.63 22.74
CA ALA A 627 0.73 -34.63 22.43
C ALA A 627 0.62 -33.43 23.36
N GLU A 628 1.76 -32.84 23.68
CA GLU A 628 1.82 -31.50 24.26
C GLU A 628 1.77 -30.49 23.11
N ILE A 629 0.74 -29.64 23.12
CA ILE A 629 0.49 -28.63 22.08
C ILE A 629 0.12 -27.30 22.75
N PRO A 630 0.17 -26.16 22.02
CA PRO A 630 -0.22 -24.87 22.59
C PRO A 630 -1.67 -24.90 23.10
N LEU A 631 -1.92 -24.25 24.23
CA LEU A 631 -3.22 -24.23 24.90
C LEU A 631 -4.34 -23.71 23.98
N ASP A 632 -4.07 -22.67 23.19
CA ASP A 632 -5.04 -22.11 22.26
C ASP A 632 -5.41 -23.10 21.13
N ASP A 633 -4.46 -23.93 20.69
CA ASP A 633 -4.69 -25.01 19.70
C ASP A 633 -5.40 -26.20 20.36
N ALA A 634 -5.05 -26.55 21.60
CA ALA A 634 -5.77 -27.55 22.38
C ALA A 634 -7.23 -27.17 22.60
N GLU A 635 -7.50 -25.92 22.97
CA GLU A 635 -8.86 -25.40 23.14
C GLU A 635 -9.68 -25.53 21.85
N PHE A 636 -9.08 -25.24 20.70
CA PHE A 636 -9.71 -25.43 19.38
C PHE A 636 -10.06 -26.90 19.12
N TRP A 637 -9.10 -27.82 19.26
CA TRP A 637 -9.34 -29.24 18.99
C TRP A 637 -10.29 -29.89 20.00
N ILE A 638 -10.29 -29.43 21.25
CA ILE A 638 -11.27 -29.85 22.27
C ILE A 638 -12.66 -29.37 21.89
N ALA A 639 -12.82 -28.11 21.48
CA ALA A 639 -14.11 -27.55 21.06
C ALA A 639 -14.68 -28.26 19.83
N LYS A 640 -13.83 -28.71 18.89
CA LYS A 640 -14.22 -29.54 17.73
C LYS A 640 -14.50 -31.01 18.11
N GLY A 641 -14.22 -31.42 19.36
CA GLY A 641 -14.38 -32.79 19.83
C GLY A 641 -13.34 -33.78 19.29
N TYR A 642 -12.18 -33.28 18.86
CA TYR A 642 -11.03 -34.07 18.39
C TYR A 642 -10.05 -34.37 19.50
N ALA A 643 -10.08 -33.63 20.61
CA ALA A 643 -9.17 -33.82 21.73
C ALA A 643 -9.89 -33.68 23.08
N ARG A 644 -9.26 -34.17 24.14
CA ARG A 644 -9.63 -33.91 25.55
C ARG A 644 -8.38 -33.70 26.38
N ARG A 645 -8.48 -32.92 27.45
CA ARG A 645 -7.37 -32.79 28.42
C ARG A 645 -7.10 -34.16 29.06
N THR A 646 -5.83 -34.48 29.22
CA THR A 646 -5.38 -35.66 29.99
C THR A 646 -5.76 -35.55 31.45
#